data_AF-A0A817ICP0-F1
#
_entry.id   AF-A0A817ICP0-F1
#
_cell.length_a   1.000
_cell.length_b   1.000
_cell.length_c   1.000
_cell.angle_alpha   90.00
_cell.angle_beta   90.00
_cell.angle_gamma   90.00
#
_symmetry.space_group_name_H-M   'P 1'
#
loop_
_entity.id
_entity.type
_entity.pdbx_description
1 polymer ?
#
loop_
_entity_poly.entity_id
_entity_poly.type
_entity_poly.pdbx_seq_one_letter_code
_entity_poly.pdbx_strand_id
1 'polypeptide(L)'
;MYNFWRRNRTKIESAVYENRLDSVKEDHKSDKKNEVELSSLNSEIKPLASDATLPKPQTRSTVQHKLNLPTIVEASFIMNYKDWKDIYDRSQRKMKSGWTDVVDERVRSCNFRCTLAFDRRKVGAENSRKKNCSFFRALAICDNNSCERVFDIFIKDEPVPRESIAFRVRVIGDENHEGPPVARQLTGKKRLQVGKAANAIDPVKVFQRKVESADEEILKARNFTGCETAEVIKHASADYRKIYQLDEDIFRECRIRQHILEEIDVTSEEIKGYVQVMAEKPFRLHLTSEPQILRYVSYCENNSYSHVYIDATGSIVKSLPHQKSALMYAAIFKDGNDPTNVIPLGHAILVDHTATSISYFLGTLRQGIVTLKAKVVRPSFFVTDFSPAIFNAILHTFNHEDIRGHLKRCWNVLLRKYDAKQIRSKSTTFEMFDSSSPRRLHQFVMIEQCPITWPTFGIKNKIFKGRRYSVTITNTCNIDSPLFAMYVMFLTEPMINNIILNSNKEPFLSLRKTLLLVESDGWDEARLHWLTTHNLLTHRQTIEHNAYGSVDGNSLRFIKNPAQLYRTNYICSRQNCPTRERISTSADLSLEDGWLCNEEVVAEPSNFIHGPPPFLFVDILHPTMNDPNSEGIVQVDDNFHDIQQNITIGLLT
;
A
#
# COMPACT_ATOMS: atom_id res chain seq x y z
N MET A 1 13.47 -8.10 -3.85
CA MET A 1 12.46 -8.88 -4.61
C MET A 1 12.09 -8.27 -5.96
N TYR A 2 11.51 -7.06 -6.06
CA TYR A 2 11.14 -6.47 -7.36
C TYR A 2 12.31 -6.42 -8.36
N ASN A 3 13.50 -6.02 -7.90
CA ASN A 3 14.70 -5.99 -8.74
C ASN A 3 15.20 -7.38 -9.15
N PHE A 4 15.03 -8.40 -8.30
CA PHE A 4 15.37 -9.79 -8.63
C PHE A 4 14.38 -10.37 -9.65
N TRP A 5 13.07 -10.19 -9.42
CA TRP A 5 12.03 -10.59 -10.37
C TRP A 5 12.22 -9.89 -11.72
N ARG A 6 12.50 -8.57 -11.71
CA ARG A 6 12.75 -7.80 -12.93
C ARG A 6 13.97 -8.30 -13.71
N ARG A 7 15.08 -8.62 -13.02
CA ARG A 7 16.31 -9.15 -13.64
C ARG A 7 16.14 -10.57 -14.21
N ASN A 8 15.31 -11.40 -13.57
CA ASN A 8 15.12 -12.80 -13.95
C ASN A 8 13.80 -13.06 -14.67
N ARG A 9 13.04 -12.02 -15.01
CA ARG A 9 11.67 -12.12 -15.53
C ARG A 9 11.58 -13.02 -16.76
N THR A 10 12.46 -12.83 -17.73
CA THR A 10 12.48 -13.61 -18.97
C THR A 10 12.81 -15.07 -18.72
N LYS A 11 13.78 -15.36 -17.83
CA LYS A 11 14.11 -16.75 -17.44
C LYS A 11 12.95 -17.44 -16.74
N ILE A 12 12.27 -16.75 -15.83
CA ILE A 12 11.09 -17.26 -15.13
C ILE A 12 9.92 -17.47 -16.11
N GLU A 13 9.67 -16.51 -17.01
CA GLU A 13 8.62 -16.63 -18.04
C GLU A 13 8.92 -17.80 -19.01
N SER A 14 10.17 -18.00 -19.40
CA SER A 14 10.62 -19.14 -20.22
C SER A 14 10.45 -20.48 -19.50
N ALA A 15 10.93 -20.61 -18.26
CA ALA A 15 10.82 -21.85 -17.49
C ALA A 15 9.36 -22.24 -17.21
N VAL A 16 8.50 -21.25 -16.91
CA VAL A 16 7.05 -21.48 -16.76
C VAL A 16 6.41 -21.93 -18.08
N TYR A 17 6.83 -21.36 -19.20
CA TYR A 17 6.33 -21.74 -20.52
C TYR A 17 6.75 -23.16 -20.91
N GLU A 18 8.01 -23.52 -20.68
CA GLU A 18 8.55 -24.86 -20.94
C GLU A 18 7.86 -25.93 -20.10
N ASN A 19 7.70 -25.70 -18.78
CA ASN A 19 6.96 -26.61 -17.92
C ASN A 19 5.48 -26.77 -18.33
N ARG A 20 4.86 -25.70 -18.84
CA ARG A 20 3.49 -25.75 -19.35
C ARG A 20 3.40 -26.55 -20.65
N LEU A 21 4.36 -26.40 -21.56
CA LEU A 21 4.45 -27.20 -22.78
C LEU A 21 4.62 -28.69 -22.47
N ASP A 22 5.42 -29.03 -21.46
CA ASP A 22 5.63 -30.42 -21.10
C ASP A 22 4.40 -31.03 -20.41
N SER A 23 3.69 -30.28 -19.57
CA SER A 23 2.39 -30.72 -19.01
C SER A 23 1.30 -30.88 -20.08
N VAL A 24 1.30 -30.05 -21.14
CA VAL A 24 0.32 -30.13 -22.24
C VAL A 24 0.65 -31.26 -23.23
N LYS A 25 1.92 -31.62 -23.38
CA LYS A 25 2.34 -32.77 -24.20
C LYS A 25 1.91 -34.11 -23.61
N GLU A 26 1.71 -34.21 -22.29
CA GLU A 26 1.19 -35.42 -21.65
C GLU A 26 -0.34 -35.57 -21.83
N ASP A 27 -1.09 -34.48 -21.90
CA ASP A 27 -2.56 -34.50 -22.00
C ASP A 27 -3.12 -34.41 -23.43
N HIS A 28 -2.35 -34.01 -24.43
CA HIS A 28 -2.83 -33.85 -25.82
C HIS A 28 -2.00 -34.60 -26.87
N LYS A 29 -2.26 -35.90 -26.99
CA LYS A 29 -1.95 -36.71 -28.19
C LYS A 29 -2.97 -36.58 -29.33
N SER A 30 -3.93 -35.68 -29.24
CA SER A 30 -4.83 -35.34 -30.36
C SER A 30 -4.97 -33.82 -30.48
N ASP A 31 -4.84 -33.33 -31.71
CA ASP A 31 -5.02 -31.93 -32.15
C ASP A 31 -3.82 -30.97 -32.06
N LYS A 32 -2.80 -31.28 -32.86
CA LYS A 32 -1.83 -30.29 -33.35
C LYS A 32 -2.43 -29.45 -34.47
N LYS A 33 -2.90 -28.24 -34.16
CA LYS A 33 -2.88 -27.07 -35.07
C LYS A 33 -3.33 -25.82 -34.32
N ASN A 34 -2.36 -25.07 -33.78
CA ASN A 34 -2.31 -23.59 -33.75
C ASN A 34 -1.27 -23.14 -32.71
N GLU A 35 0.01 -23.11 -33.10
CA GLU A 35 1.06 -22.40 -32.38
C GLU A 35 1.81 -21.51 -33.36
N VAL A 36 1.48 -20.20 -33.42
CA VAL A 36 2.37 -19.14 -33.93
C VAL A 36 1.99 -17.79 -33.27
N GLU A 37 3.04 -17.05 -32.85
CA GLU A 37 3.14 -15.60 -32.60
C GLU A 37 2.73 -14.99 -31.23
N LEU A 38 3.67 -15.00 -30.27
CA LEU A 38 3.71 -14.06 -29.14
C LEU A 38 4.98 -13.17 -29.11
N SER A 39 5.89 -13.29 -30.08
CA SER A 39 7.20 -12.61 -30.10
C SER A 39 7.20 -11.18 -30.66
N SER A 40 6.06 -10.66 -31.13
CA SER A 40 5.98 -9.36 -31.82
C SER A 40 5.50 -8.18 -30.95
N LEU A 41 5.44 -8.32 -29.62
CA LEU A 41 4.72 -7.39 -28.72
C LEU A 41 5.57 -6.31 -28.01
N ASN A 42 6.80 -6.04 -28.47
CA ASN A 42 7.72 -5.09 -27.82
C ASN A 42 8.14 -3.87 -28.68
N SER A 43 7.41 -3.52 -29.75
CA SER A 43 7.64 -2.21 -30.40
C SER A 43 6.85 -1.11 -29.70
N GLU A 44 7.56 -0.06 -29.30
CA GLU A 44 6.99 1.19 -28.81
C GLU A 44 5.99 1.75 -29.82
N ILE A 45 4.78 2.05 -29.35
CA ILE A 45 3.76 2.78 -30.10
C ILE A 45 4.25 4.22 -30.23
N LYS A 46 4.99 4.54 -31.30
CA LYS A 46 5.14 5.92 -31.75
C LYS A 46 3.79 6.38 -32.33
N PRO A 47 3.32 7.59 -32.00
CA PRO A 47 2.13 8.14 -32.65
C PRO A 47 2.36 8.17 -34.17
N LEU A 48 1.45 7.54 -34.92
CA LEU A 48 1.44 7.61 -36.38
C LEU A 48 1.36 9.09 -36.78
N ALA A 49 2.36 9.57 -37.52
CA ALA A 49 2.25 10.85 -38.22
C ALA A 49 1.00 10.80 -39.11
N SER A 50 0.16 11.84 -39.02
CA SER A 50 -1.04 11.97 -39.84
C SER A 50 -0.64 11.98 -41.32
N ASP A 51 -0.92 10.89 -42.02
CA ASP A 51 -0.70 10.79 -43.47
C ASP A 51 -1.67 11.76 -44.17
N ALA A 52 -1.13 12.86 -44.68
CA ALA A 52 -1.88 14.00 -45.23
C ALA A 52 -2.55 13.69 -46.60
N THR A 53 -2.47 12.45 -47.07
CA THR A 53 -2.98 12.03 -48.39
C THR A 53 -4.37 11.40 -48.37
N LEU A 54 -4.97 11.19 -47.19
CA LEU A 54 -6.32 10.64 -47.08
C LEU A 54 -7.39 11.76 -47.07
N PRO A 55 -8.49 11.63 -47.84
CA PRO A 55 -9.58 12.59 -47.80
C PRO A 55 -10.18 12.64 -46.39
N LYS A 56 -10.26 13.85 -45.82
CA LYS A 56 -10.89 14.09 -44.51
C LYS A 56 -12.34 13.58 -44.55
N PRO A 57 -12.84 12.95 -43.47
CA PRO A 57 -14.24 12.54 -43.36
C PRO A 57 -15.16 13.74 -43.62
N GLN A 58 -16.02 13.65 -44.62
CA GLN A 58 -17.03 14.68 -44.89
C GLN A 58 -18.32 14.30 -44.18
N THR A 59 -18.78 15.17 -43.28
CA THR A 59 -20.11 15.05 -42.67
C THR A 59 -21.07 15.88 -43.51
N ARG A 60 -22.12 15.26 -44.07
CA ARG A 60 -23.12 15.97 -44.89
C ARG A 60 -24.43 16.02 -44.12
N SER A 61 -24.81 17.19 -43.62
CA SER A 61 -26.16 17.43 -43.09
C SER A 61 -27.07 17.84 -44.25
N THR A 62 -28.12 17.07 -44.50
CA THR A 62 -29.16 17.44 -45.48
C THR A 62 -30.32 18.06 -44.72
N VAL A 63 -30.40 19.39 -44.70
CA VAL A 63 -31.50 20.11 -44.04
C VAL A 63 -32.73 20.07 -44.96
N GLN A 64 -33.65 19.14 -44.72
CA GLN A 64 -34.98 19.14 -45.34
C GLN A 64 -35.97 19.80 -44.39
N HIS A 65 -36.47 20.99 -44.76
CA HIS A 65 -37.53 21.66 -44.02
C HIS A 65 -38.90 21.02 -44.30
N LYS A 66 -39.70 20.85 -43.23
CA LYS A 66 -41.13 20.50 -43.19
C LYS A 66 -41.52 19.03 -43.41
N LEU A 67 -41.10 18.17 -42.48
CA LEU A 67 -41.83 17.03 -41.90
C LEU A 67 -41.01 16.62 -40.65
N ASN A 68 -41.64 16.19 -39.54
CA ASN A 68 -40.95 15.71 -38.32
C ASN A 68 -40.23 14.37 -38.57
N LEU A 69 -39.33 14.35 -39.56
CA LEU A 69 -38.47 13.22 -39.84
C LEU A 69 -37.25 13.33 -38.92
N PRO A 70 -36.80 12.20 -38.32
CA PRO A 70 -35.64 12.21 -37.45
C PRO A 70 -34.41 12.74 -38.20
N THR A 71 -33.56 13.50 -37.52
CA THR A 71 -32.30 14.01 -38.07
C THR A 71 -31.46 12.84 -38.58
N ILE A 72 -31.12 12.84 -39.88
CA ILE A 72 -30.22 11.85 -40.48
C ILE A 72 -28.88 12.51 -40.76
N VAL A 73 -27.83 12.03 -40.10
CA VAL A 73 -26.45 12.44 -40.35
C VAL A 73 -25.73 11.30 -41.05
N GLU A 74 -25.12 11.59 -42.20
CA GLU A 74 -24.27 10.62 -42.90
C GLU A 74 -22.79 10.99 -42.74
N ALA A 75 -22.00 9.97 -42.40
CA ALA A 75 -20.56 10.03 -42.30
C ALA A 75 -19.94 8.79 -42.96
N SER A 76 -18.63 8.81 -43.16
CA SER A 76 -17.88 7.66 -43.63
C SER A 76 -16.49 7.61 -43.00
N PHE A 77 -15.95 6.41 -42.89
CA PHE A 77 -14.55 6.20 -42.53
C PHE A 77 -13.93 5.14 -43.44
N ILE A 78 -12.61 5.21 -43.57
CA ILE A 78 -11.82 4.28 -44.35
C ILE A 78 -11.10 3.31 -43.40
N MET A 79 -11.15 2.03 -43.71
CA MET A 79 -10.42 0.96 -43.03
C MET A 79 -9.57 0.22 -44.06
N ASN A 80 -8.30 -0.06 -43.72
CA ASN A 80 -7.45 -0.84 -44.62
C ASN A 80 -7.88 -2.33 -44.62
N TYR A 81 -7.52 -3.08 -45.65
CA TYR A 81 -7.87 -4.50 -45.75
C TYR A 81 -7.27 -5.37 -44.64
N LYS A 82 -6.12 -4.97 -44.06
CA LYS A 82 -5.46 -5.71 -42.99
C LYS A 82 -6.30 -5.69 -41.71
N ASP A 83 -6.73 -4.50 -41.28
CA ASP A 83 -7.60 -4.29 -40.12
C ASP A 83 -8.93 -5.04 -40.31
N TRP A 84 -9.49 -5.03 -41.53
CA TRP A 84 -10.68 -5.81 -41.84
C TRP A 84 -10.45 -7.31 -41.68
N LYS A 85 -9.34 -7.84 -42.21
CA LYS A 85 -8.95 -9.25 -42.04
C LYS A 85 -8.71 -9.62 -40.57
N ASP A 86 -8.29 -8.66 -39.74
CA ASP A 86 -8.09 -8.87 -38.30
C ASP A 86 -9.41 -9.03 -37.54
N ILE A 87 -10.50 -8.42 -38.04
CA ILE A 87 -11.84 -8.48 -37.41
C ILE A 87 -12.84 -9.39 -38.13
N TYR A 88 -12.53 -9.87 -39.35
CA TYR A 88 -13.40 -10.71 -40.15
C TYR A 88 -12.68 -11.98 -40.62
N ASP A 89 -13.31 -13.13 -40.40
CA ASP A 89 -12.88 -14.41 -40.95
C ASP A 89 -13.62 -14.69 -42.25
N ARG A 90 -12.92 -14.60 -43.38
CA ARG A 90 -13.47 -14.86 -44.71
C ARG A 90 -13.88 -16.33 -44.89
N SER A 91 -13.14 -17.27 -44.31
CA SER A 91 -13.41 -18.70 -44.45
C SER A 91 -14.69 -19.11 -43.73
N GLN A 92 -14.90 -18.56 -42.52
CA GLN A 92 -16.09 -18.84 -41.72
C GLN A 92 -17.24 -17.86 -41.98
N ARG A 93 -16.96 -16.77 -42.71
CA ARG A 93 -17.88 -15.63 -42.96
C ARG A 93 -18.44 -15.03 -41.67
N LYS A 94 -17.59 -14.92 -40.65
CA LYS A 94 -17.98 -14.46 -39.33
C LYS A 94 -17.03 -13.36 -38.85
N MET A 95 -17.58 -12.42 -38.10
CA MET A 95 -16.76 -11.44 -37.38
C MET A 95 -16.05 -12.15 -36.23
N LYS A 96 -14.76 -11.87 -36.06
CA LYS A 96 -13.91 -12.34 -34.96
C LYS A 96 -14.24 -11.59 -33.66
N SER A 97 -13.87 -12.15 -32.52
CA SER A 97 -14.02 -11.48 -31.22
C SER A 97 -13.27 -10.13 -31.21
N GLY A 98 -13.90 -9.08 -30.69
CA GLY A 98 -13.31 -7.73 -30.61
C GLY A 98 -13.55 -6.84 -31.83
N TRP A 99 -14.26 -7.31 -32.86
CA TRP A 99 -14.60 -6.49 -34.03
C TRP A 99 -15.33 -5.19 -33.67
N THR A 100 -16.15 -5.23 -32.63
CA THR A 100 -16.92 -4.10 -32.13
C THR A 100 -16.02 -2.98 -31.63
N ASP A 101 -14.83 -3.28 -31.08
CA ASP A 101 -13.94 -2.25 -30.54
C ASP A 101 -13.23 -1.50 -31.68
N VAL A 102 -12.83 -2.22 -32.73
CA VAL A 102 -12.24 -1.63 -33.93
C VAL A 102 -13.27 -0.76 -34.66
N VAL A 103 -14.50 -1.24 -34.84
CA VAL A 103 -15.55 -0.44 -35.50
C VAL A 103 -15.92 0.79 -34.66
N ASP A 104 -16.05 0.65 -33.33
CA ASP A 104 -16.32 1.76 -32.43
C ASP A 104 -15.24 2.86 -32.53
N GLU A 105 -13.97 2.47 -32.50
CA GLU A 105 -12.84 3.40 -32.64
C GLU A 105 -12.91 4.16 -33.97
N ARG A 106 -13.24 3.47 -35.07
CA ARG A 106 -13.39 4.10 -36.39
C ARG A 106 -14.61 5.02 -36.47
N VAL A 107 -15.75 4.66 -35.86
CA VAL A 107 -16.92 5.56 -35.79
C VAL A 107 -16.61 6.80 -34.96
N ARG A 108 -15.88 6.66 -33.84
CA ARG A 108 -15.43 7.82 -33.03
C ARG A 108 -14.50 8.75 -33.81
N SER A 109 -13.72 8.23 -34.76
CA SER A 109 -12.90 9.07 -35.66
C SER A 109 -13.73 9.98 -36.57
N CYS A 110 -15.03 9.71 -36.73
CA CYS A 110 -16.00 10.60 -37.38
C CYS A 110 -16.57 11.67 -36.43
N ASN A 111 -15.96 11.90 -35.26
CA ASN A 111 -16.38 12.87 -34.24
C ASN A 111 -17.74 12.58 -33.59
N PHE A 112 -18.16 11.32 -33.56
CA PHE A 112 -19.31 10.90 -32.77
C PHE A 112 -18.90 10.60 -31.33
N ARG A 113 -19.64 11.15 -30.37
CA ARG A 113 -19.30 11.07 -28.94
C ARG A 113 -20.05 9.96 -28.20
N CYS A 114 -21.01 9.31 -28.85
CA CYS A 114 -21.85 8.26 -28.25
C CYS A 114 -21.03 7.03 -27.82
N THR A 115 -21.46 6.42 -26.71
CA THR A 115 -20.98 5.10 -26.29
C THR A 115 -21.76 4.03 -27.06
N LEU A 116 -21.14 3.36 -28.03
CA LEU A 116 -21.88 2.44 -28.91
C LEU A 116 -22.08 1.06 -28.25
N ALA A 117 -23.33 0.60 -28.20
CA ALA A 117 -23.72 -0.77 -27.95
C ALA A 117 -24.19 -1.43 -29.26
N PHE A 118 -23.50 -2.48 -29.71
CA PHE A 118 -23.81 -3.17 -30.97
C PHE A 118 -24.92 -4.21 -30.76
N ASP A 119 -26.11 -3.97 -31.33
CA ASP A 119 -27.28 -4.85 -31.22
C ASP A 119 -27.24 -5.97 -32.28
N ARG A 120 -27.11 -5.60 -33.56
CA ARG A 120 -27.22 -6.55 -34.67
C ARG A 120 -26.04 -6.43 -35.61
N ARG A 121 -25.64 -7.57 -36.18
CA ARG A 121 -24.71 -7.61 -37.31
C ARG A 121 -25.19 -8.59 -38.36
N LYS A 122 -24.89 -8.29 -39.61
CA LYS A 122 -25.14 -9.15 -40.76
C LYS A 122 -23.98 -9.08 -41.72
N VAL A 123 -23.51 -10.25 -42.17
CA VAL A 123 -22.59 -10.40 -43.28
C VAL A 123 -23.38 -11.04 -44.43
N GLY A 124 -23.24 -10.51 -45.64
CA GLY A 124 -23.88 -10.99 -46.85
C GLY A 124 -23.37 -12.38 -47.24
N ALA A 125 -24.29 -13.22 -47.73
CA ALA A 125 -23.95 -14.49 -48.36
C ALA A 125 -23.50 -14.24 -49.81
N GLU A 126 -22.58 -15.05 -50.32
CA GLU A 126 -21.92 -14.90 -51.64
C GLU A 126 -22.92 -15.06 -52.77
N ASN A 127 -23.94 -15.90 -52.55
CA ASN A 127 -25.05 -16.11 -53.46
C ASN A 127 -26.34 -15.48 -52.94
N SER A 128 -26.26 -14.38 -52.18
CA SER A 128 -27.45 -13.67 -51.72
C SER A 128 -28.27 -13.20 -52.91
N ARG A 129 -29.51 -13.71 -53.04
CA ARG A 129 -30.47 -13.26 -54.06
C ARG A 129 -30.79 -11.77 -53.97
N LYS A 130 -30.53 -11.14 -52.82
CA LYS A 130 -30.75 -9.70 -52.60
C LYS A 130 -29.57 -8.91 -53.17
N LYS A 131 -29.57 -8.66 -54.49
CA LYS A 131 -28.51 -7.91 -55.20
C LYS A 131 -28.19 -6.52 -54.61
N ASN A 132 -29.15 -5.89 -53.94
CA ASN A 132 -29.00 -4.56 -53.33
C ASN A 132 -28.73 -4.59 -51.81
N CYS A 133 -28.40 -5.75 -51.21
CA CYS A 133 -28.06 -5.77 -49.78
C CYS A 133 -26.57 -5.45 -49.57
N SER A 134 -26.27 -4.71 -48.49
CA SER A 134 -24.90 -4.48 -48.06
C SER A 134 -24.18 -5.79 -47.72
N PHE A 135 -22.92 -5.88 -48.13
CA PHE A 135 -22.02 -6.98 -47.79
C PHE A 135 -21.82 -7.10 -46.28
N PHE A 136 -21.67 -6.00 -45.55
CA PHE A 136 -21.71 -6.01 -44.09
C PHE A 136 -22.57 -4.87 -43.58
N ARG A 137 -23.34 -5.14 -42.53
CA ARG A 137 -24.18 -4.17 -41.84
C ARG A 137 -24.14 -4.45 -40.34
N ALA A 138 -23.85 -3.44 -39.56
CA ALA A 138 -23.95 -3.45 -38.10
C ALA A 138 -24.89 -2.33 -37.65
N LEU A 139 -25.78 -2.66 -36.73
CA LEU A 139 -26.62 -1.71 -36.04
C LEU A 139 -26.05 -1.54 -34.63
N ALA A 140 -25.76 -0.31 -34.25
CA ALA A 140 -25.44 0.06 -32.88
C ALA A 140 -26.40 1.14 -32.39
N ILE A 141 -26.63 1.16 -31.10
CA ILE A 141 -27.36 2.23 -30.41
C ILE A 141 -26.41 2.91 -29.43
N CYS A 142 -26.70 4.14 -29.04
CA CYS A 142 -26.03 4.71 -27.89
C CYS A 142 -26.48 3.98 -26.62
N ASP A 143 -25.53 3.59 -25.78
CA ASP A 143 -25.77 2.89 -24.50
C ASP A 143 -26.25 3.86 -23.40
N ASN A 144 -26.22 5.17 -23.66
CA ASN A 144 -26.87 6.14 -22.80
C ASN A 144 -28.37 6.19 -23.09
N ASN A 145 -29.18 5.85 -22.08
CA ASN A 145 -30.65 5.78 -22.18
C ASN A 145 -31.32 7.09 -22.60
N SER A 146 -30.69 8.25 -22.40
CA SER A 146 -31.23 9.54 -22.85
C SER A 146 -30.96 9.82 -24.34
N CYS A 147 -30.08 9.05 -24.98
CA CYS A 147 -29.64 9.26 -26.36
C CYS A 147 -30.42 8.39 -27.33
N GLU A 148 -31.11 9.01 -28.28
CA GLU A 148 -31.92 8.29 -29.28
C GLU A 148 -31.11 7.87 -30.52
N ARG A 149 -29.80 8.13 -30.53
CA ARG A 149 -28.96 7.86 -31.69
C ARG A 149 -28.84 6.38 -31.99
N VAL A 150 -29.20 6.05 -33.22
CA VAL A 150 -29.01 4.74 -33.85
C VAL A 150 -28.00 4.87 -34.99
N PHE A 151 -27.00 4.00 -34.98
CA PHE A 151 -25.90 3.95 -35.94
C PHE A 151 -26.08 2.74 -36.85
N ASP A 152 -26.36 2.99 -38.13
CA ASP A 152 -26.40 1.99 -39.19
C ASP A 152 -25.09 2.05 -40.00
N ILE A 153 -24.20 1.11 -39.70
CA ILE A 153 -22.84 1.05 -40.23
C ILE A 153 -22.77 -0.04 -41.28
N PHE A 154 -22.39 0.27 -42.52
CA PHE A 154 -22.39 -0.73 -43.58
C PHE A 154 -21.33 -0.51 -44.67
N ILE A 155 -20.98 -1.60 -45.33
CA ILE A 155 -20.23 -1.62 -46.59
C ILE A 155 -21.10 -2.28 -47.65
N LYS A 156 -21.18 -1.67 -48.84
CA LYS A 156 -22.03 -2.17 -49.92
C LYS A 156 -21.41 -3.41 -50.56
N ASP A 157 -20.17 -3.27 -51.00
CA ASP A 157 -19.46 -4.27 -51.80
C ASP A 157 -18.52 -5.11 -50.93
N GLU A 158 -18.19 -6.32 -51.39
CA GLU A 158 -17.22 -7.18 -50.72
C GLU A 158 -15.82 -6.53 -50.75
N PRO A 159 -15.12 -6.43 -49.61
CA PRO A 159 -13.76 -5.90 -49.57
C PRO A 159 -12.79 -6.64 -50.50
N VAL A 160 -12.18 -5.88 -51.41
CA VAL A 160 -11.13 -6.39 -52.31
C VAL A 160 -9.78 -6.40 -51.58
N PRO A 161 -8.98 -7.48 -51.65
CA PRO A 161 -7.66 -7.52 -51.06
C PRO A 161 -6.78 -6.35 -51.51
N ARG A 162 -6.07 -5.72 -50.56
CA ARG A 162 -5.19 -4.55 -50.74
C ARG A 162 -5.88 -3.22 -51.03
N GLU A 163 -7.19 -3.20 -51.16
CA GLU A 163 -7.94 -1.95 -51.31
C GLU A 163 -8.38 -1.39 -49.95
N SER A 164 -8.59 -0.07 -49.95
CA SER A 164 -9.19 0.65 -48.83
C SER A 164 -10.70 0.43 -48.82
N ILE A 165 -11.24 0.08 -47.66
CA ILE A 165 -12.64 -0.26 -47.48
C ILE A 165 -13.37 0.96 -46.91
N ALA A 166 -14.33 1.49 -47.68
CA ALA A 166 -15.12 2.64 -47.26
C ALA A 166 -16.40 2.22 -46.53
N PHE A 167 -16.43 2.39 -45.21
CA PHE A 167 -17.62 2.20 -44.40
C PHE A 167 -18.48 3.45 -44.45
N ARG A 168 -19.79 3.25 -44.63
CA ARG A 168 -20.79 4.30 -44.49
C ARG A 168 -21.45 4.18 -43.12
N VAL A 169 -21.62 5.30 -42.45
CA VAL A 169 -22.27 5.41 -41.15
C VAL A 169 -23.45 6.34 -41.31
N ARG A 170 -24.66 5.80 -41.16
CA ARG A 170 -25.87 6.59 -41.08
C ARG A 170 -26.30 6.66 -39.63
N VAL A 171 -26.39 7.87 -39.10
CA VAL A 171 -26.85 8.14 -37.74
C VAL A 171 -28.25 8.72 -37.80
N ILE A 172 -29.17 8.14 -37.04
CA ILE A 172 -30.57 8.53 -36.96
C ILE A 172 -30.87 8.90 -35.51
N GLY A 173 -31.58 10.01 -35.29
CA GLY A 173 -31.98 10.46 -33.96
C GLY A 173 -31.06 11.52 -33.37
N ASP A 174 -31.51 12.14 -32.29
CA ASP A 174 -30.84 13.29 -31.70
C ASP A 174 -29.87 12.88 -30.58
N GLU A 175 -28.81 13.67 -30.42
CA GLU A 175 -27.84 13.48 -29.35
C GLU A 175 -28.37 14.03 -28.05
N ASN A 176 -28.48 13.18 -27.03
CA ASN A 176 -28.68 13.62 -25.67
C ASN A 176 -27.91 12.67 -24.75
N HIS A 177 -27.02 13.20 -23.92
CA HIS A 177 -26.20 12.43 -23.00
C HIS A 177 -26.41 12.87 -21.54
N GLU A 178 -27.66 13.14 -21.18
CA GLU A 178 -28.07 13.30 -19.79
C GLU A 178 -27.97 11.97 -19.02
N GLY A 179 -27.70 12.04 -17.72
CA GLY A 179 -27.62 10.87 -16.85
C GLY A 179 -26.18 10.43 -16.48
N PRO A 180 -26.04 9.19 -15.97
CA PRO A 180 -24.77 8.67 -15.48
C PRO A 180 -23.77 8.41 -16.62
N PRO A 181 -22.45 8.40 -16.32
CA PRO A 181 -21.42 8.03 -17.28
C PRO A 181 -21.59 6.59 -17.76
N VAL A 182 -21.38 6.37 -19.05
CA VAL A 182 -21.48 5.05 -19.69
C VAL A 182 -20.17 4.68 -20.35
N ALA A 183 -19.72 3.45 -20.16
CA ALA A 183 -18.50 2.93 -20.74
C ALA A 183 -18.75 1.55 -21.32
N ARG A 184 -18.16 1.28 -22.49
CA ARG A 184 -18.16 -0.07 -23.05
C ARG A 184 -17.39 -1.03 -22.15
N GLN A 185 -17.85 -2.27 -22.12
CA GLN A 185 -17.15 -3.33 -21.40
C GLN A 185 -15.76 -3.57 -21.99
N LEU A 186 -14.78 -3.75 -21.11
CA LEU A 186 -13.42 -4.06 -21.48
C LEU A 186 -13.29 -5.56 -21.78
N THR A 187 -13.05 -5.92 -23.04
CA THR A 187 -13.01 -7.30 -23.50
C THR A 187 -11.74 -7.64 -24.30
N GLY A 188 -11.49 -8.94 -24.51
CA GLY A 188 -10.47 -9.47 -25.41
C GLY A 188 -9.06 -8.91 -25.19
N LYS A 189 -8.39 -8.56 -26.31
CA LYS A 189 -7.01 -8.04 -26.31
C LYS A 189 -6.87 -6.73 -25.52
N LYS A 190 -7.86 -5.85 -25.57
CA LYS A 190 -7.84 -4.58 -24.84
C LYS A 190 -7.84 -4.82 -23.33
N ARG A 191 -8.65 -5.76 -22.83
CA ARG A 191 -8.64 -6.18 -21.41
C ARG A 191 -7.26 -6.69 -20.99
N LEU A 192 -6.64 -7.50 -21.82
CA LEU A 192 -5.30 -8.03 -21.58
C LEU A 192 -4.24 -6.91 -21.51
N GLN A 193 -4.27 -5.97 -22.45
CA GLN A 193 -3.34 -4.83 -22.49
C GLN A 193 -3.49 -3.92 -21.27
N VAL A 194 -4.73 -3.59 -20.91
CA VAL A 194 -5.03 -2.80 -19.71
C VAL A 194 -4.60 -3.55 -18.45
N GLY A 195 -4.85 -4.86 -18.38
CA GLY A 195 -4.39 -5.70 -17.28
C GLY A 195 -2.87 -5.74 -17.14
N LYS A 196 -2.14 -5.85 -18.26
CA LYS A 196 -0.67 -5.77 -18.32
C LYS A 196 -0.16 -4.43 -17.82
N ALA A 197 -0.75 -3.33 -18.29
CA ALA A 197 -0.39 -1.98 -17.85
C ALA A 197 -0.65 -1.79 -16.34
N ALA A 198 -1.81 -2.23 -15.87
CA ALA A 198 -2.20 -2.12 -14.46
C ALA A 198 -1.30 -2.95 -13.54
N ASN A 199 -0.85 -4.13 -13.98
CA ASN A 199 0.09 -4.95 -13.23
C ASN A 199 1.50 -4.33 -13.16
N ALA A 200 1.85 -3.43 -14.09
CA ALA A 200 3.15 -2.77 -14.12
C ALA A 200 3.23 -1.51 -13.24
N ILE A 201 2.17 -0.70 -13.16
CA ILE A 201 2.23 0.62 -12.53
C ILE A 201 1.15 0.90 -11.47
N ASP A 202 0.26 -0.05 -11.16
CA ASP A 202 -0.95 0.06 -10.33
C ASP A 202 -2.23 0.49 -11.09
N PRO A 203 -3.39 -0.17 -10.85
CA PRO A 203 -4.68 0.18 -11.46
C PRO A 203 -5.11 1.65 -11.31
N VAL A 204 -4.88 2.27 -10.15
CA VAL A 204 -5.28 3.66 -9.89
C VAL A 204 -4.46 4.62 -10.74
N LYS A 205 -3.15 4.35 -10.88
CA LYS A 205 -2.29 5.16 -11.75
C LYS A 205 -2.63 5.00 -13.23
N VAL A 206 -3.01 3.79 -13.67
CA VAL A 206 -3.52 3.60 -15.04
C VAL A 206 -4.81 4.38 -15.26
N PHE A 207 -5.74 4.32 -14.31
CA PHE A 207 -6.99 5.09 -14.38
C PHE A 207 -6.71 6.59 -14.50
N GLN A 208 -5.89 7.13 -13.60
CA GLN A 208 -5.57 8.55 -13.57
C GLN A 208 -4.95 9.02 -14.89
N ARG A 209 -3.96 8.28 -15.41
CA ARG A 209 -3.35 8.58 -16.72
C ARG A 209 -4.36 8.56 -17.86
N LYS A 210 -5.29 7.61 -17.85
CA LYS A 210 -6.33 7.52 -18.88
C LYS A 210 -7.29 8.70 -18.83
N VAL A 211 -7.69 9.13 -17.64
CA VAL A 211 -8.54 10.31 -17.45
C VAL A 211 -7.81 11.58 -17.87
N GLU A 212 -6.54 11.74 -17.48
CA GLU A 212 -5.71 12.90 -17.87
C GLU A 212 -5.47 12.98 -19.38
N SER A 213 -5.39 11.84 -20.07
CA SER A 213 -5.20 11.77 -21.53
C SER A 213 -6.50 11.82 -22.34
N ALA A 214 -7.66 11.83 -21.68
CA ALA A 214 -8.95 11.73 -22.34
C ALA A 214 -9.38 13.05 -23.00
N ASP A 215 -10.09 12.95 -24.12
CA ASP A 215 -10.73 14.11 -24.73
C ASP A 215 -11.86 14.63 -23.82
N GLU A 216 -11.74 15.88 -23.37
CA GLU A 216 -12.72 16.53 -22.51
C GLU A 216 -14.13 16.53 -23.12
N GLU A 217 -14.26 16.66 -24.44
CA GLU A 217 -15.55 16.70 -25.12
C GLU A 217 -16.24 15.32 -25.10
N ILE A 218 -15.46 14.23 -25.13
CA ILE A 218 -15.98 12.86 -24.98
C ILE A 218 -16.43 12.63 -23.53
N LEU A 219 -15.67 13.12 -22.55
CA LEU A 219 -16.03 13.03 -21.13
C LEU A 219 -17.29 13.86 -20.80
N LYS A 220 -17.42 15.06 -21.37
CA LYS A 220 -18.63 15.90 -21.25
C LYS A 220 -19.86 15.20 -21.83
N ALA A 221 -19.67 14.46 -22.92
CA ALA A 221 -20.69 13.59 -23.52
C ALA A 221 -20.96 12.30 -22.71
N ARG A 222 -20.43 12.18 -21.49
CA ARG A 222 -20.63 11.03 -20.59
C ARG A 222 -20.13 9.69 -21.16
N ASN A 223 -19.22 9.71 -22.13
CA ASN A 223 -18.62 8.51 -22.70
C ASN A 223 -17.27 8.20 -22.04
N PHE A 224 -17.21 7.10 -21.31
CA PHE A 224 -16.03 6.67 -20.54
C PHE A 224 -15.37 5.42 -21.13
N THR A 225 -15.64 5.08 -22.40
CA THR A 225 -15.11 3.90 -23.13
C THR A 225 -13.57 3.83 -23.19
N GLY A 226 -12.87 4.95 -23.00
CA GLY A 226 -11.41 5.03 -22.91
C GLY A 226 -10.87 5.19 -21.48
N CYS A 227 -11.76 5.39 -20.50
CA CYS A 227 -11.45 5.76 -19.12
C CYS A 227 -12.16 4.81 -18.17
N GLU A 228 -11.88 3.51 -18.31
CA GLU A 228 -12.50 2.47 -17.50
C GLU A 228 -12.22 2.71 -16.02
N THR A 229 -13.19 2.41 -15.16
CA THR A 229 -13.05 2.66 -13.71
C THR A 229 -11.87 1.88 -13.12
N ALA A 230 -11.33 2.37 -12.00
CA ALA A 230 -10.27 1.68 -11.28
C ALA A 230 -10.64 0.23 -10.91
N GLU A 231 -11.92 -0.06 -10.66
CA GLU A 231 -12.41 -1.42 -10.40
C GLU A 231 -12.34 -2.31 -11.64
N VAL A 232 -12.77 -1.83 -12.80
CA VAL A 232 -12.65 -2.57 -14.07
C VAL A 232 -11.18 -2.85 -14.39
N ILE A 233 -10.30 -1.87 -14.16
CA ILE A 233 -8.85 -2.02 -14.35
C ILE A 233 -8.27 -3.03 -13.35
N LYS A 234 -8.72 -3.02 -12.08
CA LYS A 234 -8.34 -4.04 -11.07
C LYS A 234 -8.74 -5.44 -11.52
N HIS A 235 -9.95 -5.62 -12.05
CA HIS A 235 -10.40 -6.90 -12.59
C HIS A 235 -9.58 -7.34 -13.81
N ALA A 236 -9.32 -6.43 -14.76
CA ALA A 236 -8.46 -6.72 -15.90
C ALA A 236 -7.04 -7.12 -15.47
N SER A 237 -6.49 -6.46 -14.45
CA SER A 237 -5.20 -6.81 -13.84
C SER A 237 -5.22 -8.20 -13.20
N ALA A 238 -6.30 -8.54 -12.49
CA ALA A 238 -6.47 -9.86 -11.90
C ALA A 238 -6.56 -10.95 -12.97
N ASP A 239 -7.32 -10.73 -14.05
CA ASP A 239 -7.41 -11.69 -15.15
C ASP A 239 -6.07 -11.84 -15.90
N TYR A 240 -5.33 -10.75 -16.06
CA TYR A 240 -3.97 -10.81 -16.61
C TYR A 240 -3.05 -11.67 -15.73
N ARG A 241 -3.14 -11.55 -14.41
CA ARG A 241 -2.35 -12.38 -13.47
C ARG A 241 -2.70 -13.86 -13.56
N LYS A 242 -3.95 -14.23 -13.83
CA LYS A 242 -4.36 -15.65 -14.00
C LYS A 242 -3.63 -16.36 -15.14
N ILE A 243 -3.10 -15.62 -16.12
CA ILE A 243 -2.32 -16.23 -17.22
C ILE A 243 -1.02 -16.84 -16.69
N TYR A 244 -0.48 -16.27 -15.61
CA TYR A 244 0.72 -16.71 -14.90
C TYR A 244 0.41 -17.63 -13.71
N GLN A 245 -0.85 -18.00 -13.53
CA GLN A 245 -1.24 -18.99 -12.52
C GLN A 245 -0.70 -20.35 -12.98
N LEU A 246 0.05 -21.01 -12.09
CA LEU A 246 0.69 -22.30 -12.41
C LEU A 246 -0.26 -23.48 -12.22
N ASP A 247 -1.20 -23.37 -11.27
CA ASP A 247 -2.20 -24.40 -10.97
C ASP A 247 -3.48 -23.75 -10.43
N GLU A 248 -4.64 -24.36 -10.66
CA GLU A 248 -5.92 -23.88 -10.10
C GLU A 248 -5.99 -24.11 -8.58
N ASP A 249 -5.36 -25.18 -8.09
CA ASP A 249 -5.20 -25.46 -6.68
C ASP A 249 -4.05 -24.61 -6.10
N ILE A 250 -4.41 -23.69 -5.21
CA ILE A 250 -3.47 -22.79 -4.53
C ILE A 250 -2.37 -23.54 -3.78
N PHE A 251 -2.66 -24.71 -3.21
CA PHE A 251 -1.67 -25.48 -2.47
C PHE A 251 -0.63 -26.08 -3.41
N ARG A 252 -1.09 -26.66 -4.53
CA ARG A 252 -0.20 -27.17 -5.58
C ARG A 252 0.61 -26.05 -6.22
N GLU A 253 0.00 -24.91 -6.51
CA GLU A 253 0.71 -23.73 -7.00
C GLU A 253 1.80 -23.27 -6.02
N CYS A 254 1.52 -23.22 -4.71
CA CYS A 254 2.52 -22.86 -3.70
C CYS A 254 3.70 -23.83 -3.69
N ARG A 255 3.47 -25.15 -3.81
CA ARG A 255 4.55 -26.15 -3.87
C ARG A 255 5.40 -26.01 -5.13
N ILE A 256 4.76 -25.81 -6.29
CA ILE A 256 5.48 -25.59 -7.56
C ILE A 256 6.34 -24.32 -7.44
N ARG A 257 5.78 -23.24 -6.90
CA ARG A 257 6.53 -21.99 -6.67
C ARG A 257 7.69 -22.18 -5.71
N GLN A 258 7.50 -22.94 -4.62
CA GLN A 258 8.56 -23.26 -3.69
C GLN A 258 9.72 -23.95 -4.41
N HIS A 259 9.43 -25.01 -5.17
CA HIS A 259 10.45 -25.77 -5.89
C HIS A 259 11.20 -24.90 -6.92
N ILE A 260 10.47 -24.13 -7.74
CA ILE A 260 11.08 -23.20 -8.69
C ILE A 260 11.99 -22.19 -7.96
N LEU A 261 11.56 -21.66 -6.82
CA LEU A 261 12.34 -20.68 -6.05
C LEU A 261 13.61 -21.30 -5.45
N GLU A 262 13.56 -22.57 -5.04
CA GLU A 262 14.72 -23.33 -4.57
C GLU A 262 15.71 -23.61 -5.72
N GLU A 263 15.22 -23.99 -6.90
CA GLU A 263 16.06 -24.29 -8.07
C GLU A 263 16.77 -23.07 -8.64
N ILE A 264 16.08 -21.91 -8.70
CA ILE A 264 16.70 -20.68 -9.24
C ILE A 264 17.64 -20.00 -8.24
N ASP A 265 17.56 -20.36 -6.96
CA ASP A 265 18.44 -19.82 -5.92
C ASP A 265 19.77 -20.58 -5.90
N VAL A 266 20.64 -20.19 -6.82
CA VAL A 266 22.01 -20.71 -6.94
C VAL A 266 22.99 -20.03 -5.99
N THR A 267 22.54 -19.01 -5.24
CA THR A 267 23.41 -18.16 -4.42
C THR A 267 23.41 -18.54 -2.95
N SER A 268 22.30 -19.09 -2.45
CA SER A 268 22.19 -19.52 -1.06
C SER A 268 22.74 -20.93 -0.89
N GLU A 269 23.55 -21.14 0.14
CA GLU A 269 24.19 -22.44 0.41
C GLU A 269 23.36 -23.27 1.40
N GLU A 270 22.87 -22.64 2.45
CA GLU A 270 22.23 -23.29 3.60
C GLU A 270 20.70 -23.10 3.61
N ILE A 271 20.21 -21.93 3.17
CA ILE A 271 18.78 -21.60 3.16
C ILE A 271 18.34 -21.31 1.73
N LYS A 272 18.04 -22.37 0.98
CA LYS A 272 17.66 -22.27 -0.43
C LYS A 272 16.23 -21.75 -0.62
N GLY A 273 16.07 -20.88 -1.60
CA GLY A 273 14.78 -20.36 -2.03
C GLY A 273 14.16 -19.37 -1.03
N TYR A 274 12.86 -19.14 -1.17
CA TYR A 274 12.14 -18.14 -0.37
C TYR A 274 11.00 -18.72 0.46
N VAL A 275 10.37 -19.81 0.03
CA VAL A 275 9.30 -20.47 0.78
C VAL A 275 9.95 -21.57 1.63
N GLN A 276 10.10 -21.31 2.93
CA GLN A 276 10.84 -22.22 3.83
C GLN A 276 9.93 -23.23 4.53
N VAL A 277 8.66 -22.87 4.73
CA VAL A 277 7.66 -23.75 5.34
C VAL A 277 6.36 -23.59 4.59
N MET A 278 5.73 -24.73 4.28
CA MET A 278 4.37 -24.81 3.74
C MET A 278 3.61 -25.90 4.50
N ALA A 279 2.44 -25.56 5.02
CA ALA A 279 1.48 -26.55 5.49
C ALA A 279 0.08 -26.17 5.05
N GLU A 280 -0.77 -27.17 4.85
CA GLU A 280 -2.12 -26.96 4.30
C GLU A 280 -3.18 -26.82 5.39
N LYS A 281 -3.03 -27.51 6.52
CA LYS A 281 -4.04 -27.57 7.57
C LYS A 281 -3.42 -27.59 8.99
N PRO A 282 -3.49 -26.46 9.73
CA PRO A 282 -3.92 -25.13 9.25
C PRO A 282 -2.94 -24.58 8.20
N PHE A 283 -3.45 -23.80 7.25
CA PHE A 283 -2.61 -23.21 6.20
C PHE A 283 -1.58 -22.26 6.79
N ARG A 284 -0.31 -22.50 6.44
CA ARG A 284 0.80 -21.62 6.79
C ARG A 284 1.83 -21.57 5.68
N LEU A 285 2.40 -20.40 5.48
CA LEU A 285 3.59 -20.18 4.67
C LEU A 285 4.59 -19.37 5.49
N HIS A 286 5.83 -19.82 5.60
CA HIS A 286 6.92 -19.00 6.12
C HIS A 286 7.85 -18.63 4.97
N LEU A 287 8.13 -17.34 4.86
CA LEU A 287 8.81 -16.74 3.72
C LEU A 287 10.06 -16.02 4.21
N THR A 288 11.24 -16.56 3.88
CA THR A 288 12.53 -15.95 4.18
C THR A 288 13.59 -16.50 3.23
N SER A 289 14.64 -15.73 2.98
CA SER A 289 15.80 -16.18 2.21
C SER A 289 17.11 -15.96 2.96
N GLU A 290 18.16 -16.68 2.57
CA GLU A 290 19.49 -16.54 3.17
C GLU A 290 20.01 -15.09 3.17
N PRO A 291 19.93 -14.32 2.06
CA PRO A 291 20.42 -12.94 2.06
C PRO A 291 19.68 -12.03 3.04
N GLN A 292 18.41 -12.30 3.36
CA GLN A 292 17.66 -11.54 4.36
C GLN A 292 18.20 -11.80 5.76
N ILE A 293 18.46 -13.07 6.09
CA ILE A 293 19.03 -13.47 7.39
C ILE A 293 20.44 -12.91 7.55
N LEU A 294 21.31 -13.04 6.54
CA LEU A 294 22.68 -12.51 6.59
C LEU A 294 22.68 -10.99 6.79
N ARG A 295 21.78 -10.28 6.10
CA ARG A 295 21.66 -8.82 6.25
C ARG A 295 21.16 -8.44 7.64
N TYR A 296 20.20 -9.18 8.18
CA TYR A 296 19.73 -8.99 9.56
C TYR A 296 20.84 -9.23 10.59
N VAL A 297 21.66 -10.27 10.40
CA VAL A 297 22.79 -10.54 11.28
C VAL A 297 23.77 -9.37 11.25
N SER A 298 24.19 -8.97 10.05
CA SER A 298 25.09 -7.81 9.87
C SER A 298 24.52 -6.55 10.54
N TYR A 299 23.22 -6.31 10.36
CA TYR A 299 22.53 -5.20 11.01
C TYR A 299 22.64 -5.27 12.56
N CYS A 300 22.39 -6.43 13.16
CA CYS A 300 22.46 -6.57 14.62
C CYS A 300 23.89 -6.53 15.16
N GLU A 301 24.87 -7.02 14.42
CA GLU A 301 26.28 -7.00 14.83
C GLU A 301 26.90 -5.59 14.73
N ASN A 302 26.49 -4.81 13.72
CA ASN A 302 27.05 -3.48 13.46
C ASN A 302 26.35 -2.34 14.21
N ASN A 303 25.15 -2.57 14.76
CA ASN A 303 24.38 -1.53 15.44
C ASN A 303 24.16 -1.86 16.91
N SER A 304 24.61 -0.98 17.80
CA SER A 304 24.36 -1.12 19.25
C SER A 304 22.85 -1.11 19.61
N TYR A 305 22.03 -0.50 18.76
CA TYR A 305 20.58 -0.39 18.94
C TYR A 305 19.84 -0.91 17.70
N SER A 306 19.77 -2.23 17.57
CA SER A 306 19.04 -2.90 16.50
C SER A 306 17.56 -3.09 16.86
N HIS A 307 16.66 -2.80 15.92
CA HIS A 307 15.21 -2.88 16.10
C HIS A 307 14.59 -3.80 15.04
N VAL A 308 13.69 -4.68 15.46
CA VAL A 308 12.85 -5.48 14.56
C VAL A 308 11.39 -5.15 14.82
N TYR A 309 10.68 -4.73 13.80
CA TYR A 309 9.25 -4.42 13.84
C TYR A 309 8.47 -5.66 13.38
N ILE A 310 7.45 -6.04 14.14
CA ILE A 310 6.58 -7.16 13.81
C ILE A 310 5.14 -6.66 13.78
N ASP A 311 4.52 -6.82 12.62
CA ASP A 311 3.14 -6.42 12.35
C ASP A 311 2.37 -7.55 11.65
N ALA A 312 1.05 -7.54 11.77
CA ALA A 312 0.14 -8.47 11.12
C ALA A 312 -0.98 -7.70 10.41
N THR A 313 -1.13 -7.94 9.11
CA THR A 313 -2.17 -7.30 8.29
C THR A 313 -3.15 -8.33 7.73
N GLY A 314 -4.43 -7.98 7.74
CA GLY A 314 -5.51 -8.80 7.21
C GLY A 314 -5.77 -8.58 5.73
N SER A 315 -6.64 -9.43 5.16
CA SER A 315 -7.25 -9.23 3.84
C SER A 315 -6.33 -9.39 2.61
N ILE A 316 -5.13 -9.95 2.78
CA ILE A 316 -4.19 -10.15 1.67
C ILE A 316 -4.53 -11.41 0.85
N VAL A 317 -5.08 -12.43 1.49
CA VAL A 317 -5.43 -13.70 0.84
C VAL A 317 -6.94 -13.89 0.89
N LYS A 318 -7.53 -14.41 -0.20
CA LYS A 318 -8.92 -14.85 -0.20
C LYS A 318 -9.13 -15.88 0.91
N SER A 319 -10.33 -15.88 1.50
CA SER A 319 -10.69 -16.91 2.48
C SER A 319 -10.49 -18.29 1.87
N LEU A 320 -9.72 -19.13 2.57
CA LEU A 320 -9.50 -20.51 2.18
C LEU A 320 -10.69 -21.35 2.68
N PRO A 321 -11.27 -22.21 1.84
CA PRO A 321 -12.39 -23.06 2.24
C PRO A 321 -12.09 -23.83 3.53
N HIS A 322 -13.02 -23.80 4.48
CA HIS A 322 -12.92 -24.50 5.77
C HIS A 322 -11.75 -24.08 6.67
N GLN A 323 -11.17 -22.89 6.46
CA GLN A 323 -10.12 -22.34 7.32
C GLN A 323 -10.48 -20.95 7.83
N LYS A 324 -9.80 -20.51 8.90
CA LYS A 324 -9.90 -19.16 9.42
C LYS A 324 -9.32 -18.14 8.41
N SER A 325 -9.63 -16.86 8.61
CA SER A 325 -9.05 -15.79 7.81
C SER A 325 -7.53 -15.79 7.90
N ALA A 326 -6.85 -15.79 6.75
CA ALA A 326 -5.40 -15.69 6.70
C ALA A 326 -4.95 -14.24 7.03
N LEU A 327 -3.91 -14.11 7.85
CA LEU A 327 -3.20 -12.87 8.11
C LEU A 327 -1.77 -12.98 7.59
N MET A 328 -1.24 -11.87 7.08
CA MET A 328 0.17 -11.76 6.71
C MET A 328 0.92 -11.12 7.87
N TYR A 329 1.86 -11.86 8.45
CA TYR A 329 2.82 -11.38 9.42
C TYR A 329 4.08 -10.92 8.71
N ALA A 330 4.64 -9.79 9.12
CA ALA A 330 5.89 -9.26 8.59
C ALA A 330 6.84 -8.94 9.75
N ALA A 331 8.04 -9.51 9.72
CA ALA A 331 9.16 -9.11 10.55
C ALA A 331 10.13 -8.28 9.70
N ILE A 332 10.30 -7.00 10.04
CA ILE A 332 11.08 -6.03 9.24
C ILE A 332 12.08 -5.29 10.13
N PHE A 333 13.20 -4.86 9.56
CA PHE A 333 14.19 -4.01 10.24
C PHE A 333 14.62 -2.87 9.30
N LYS A 334 15.25 -1.84 9.85
CA LYS A 334 15.77 -0.70 9.10
C LYS A 334 17.28 -0.76 9.06
N ASP A 335 17.84 -0.89 7.87
CA ASP A 335 19.29 -0.97 7.69
C ASP A 335 19.82 0.39 7.20
N GLY A 336 20.63 1.06 8.01
CA GLY A 336 21.14 2.41 7.73
C GLY A 336 20.20 3.56 8.12
N ASN A 337 20.59 4.78 7.73
CA ASN A 337 19.93 6.02 8.17
C ASN A 337 18.69 6.41 7.35
N ASP A 338 18.48 5.79 6.19
CA ASP A 338 17.34 6.09 5.34
C ASP A 338 16.07 5.45 5.94
N PRO A 339 15.07 6.26 6.36
CA PRO A 339 13.84 5.74 6.94
C PRO A 339 13.02 4.89 5.97
N THR A 340 13.30 4.98 4.67
CA THR A 340 12.64 4.20 3.62
C THR A 340 13.34 2.87 3.33
N ASN A 341 14.56 2.64 3.84
CA ASN A 341 15.28 1.38 3.68
C ASN A 341 14.80 0.32 4.68
N VAL A 342 13.53 -0.08 4.52
CA VAL A 342 12.89 -1.14 5.28
C VAL A 342 13.17 -2.47 4.61
N ILE A 343 13.73 -3.41 5.38
CA ILE A 343 14.15 -4.71 4.90
C ILE A 343 13.38 -5.78 5.64
N PRO A 344 12.70 -6.69 4.93
CA PRO A 344 12.08 -7.83 5.57
C PRO A 344 13.13 -8.82 6.04
N LEU A 345 13.09 -9.12 7.34
CA LEU A 345 13.73 -10.31 7.91
C LEU A 345 12.99 -11.57 7.44
N GLY A 346 11.65 -11.50 7.41
CA GLY A 346 10.82 -12.56 6.87
C GLY A 346 9.34 -12.23 6.96
N HIS A 347 8.52 -13.03 6.30
CA HIS A 347 7.07 -12.93 6.34
C HIS A 347 6.45 -14.29 6.66
N ALA A 348 5.22 -14.27 7.14
CA ALA A 348 4.40 -15.47 7.16
C ALA A 348 2.98 -15.17 6.73
N ILE A 349 2.31 -16.16 6.13
CA ILE A 349 0.86 -16.16 5.93
C ILE A 349 0.33 -17.26 6.80
N LEU A 350 -0.44 -16.92 7.83
CA LEU A 350 -0.97 -17.89 8.80
C LEU A 350 -2.49 -17.79 8.81
N VAL A 351 -3.20 -18.90 8.99
CA VAL A 351 -4.64 -18.89 9.32
C VAL A 351 -4.90 -19.06 10.82
N ASP A 352 -3.92 -19.56 11.56
CA ASP A 352 -3.96 -19.75 13.00
C ASP A 352 -3.11 -18.70 13.73
N HIS A 353 -3.79 -17.75 14.35
CA HIS A 353 -3.17 -16.55 14.97
C HIS A 353 -2.78 -16.79 16.43
N THR A 354 -2.34 -18.00 16.76
CA THR A 354 -1.97 -18.37 18.13
C THR A 354 -0.52 -18.01 18.41
N ALA A 355 -0.15 -17.80 19.68
CA ALA A 355 1.24 -17.60 20.07
C ALA A 355 2.14 -18.76 19.58
N THR A 356 1.66 -20.00 19.61
CA THR A 356 2.41 -21.18 19.11
C THR A 356 2.72 -21.08 17.62
N SER A 357 1.74 -20.68 16.81
CA SER A 357 1.90 -20.58 15.34
C SER A 357 2.83 -19.43 14.97
N ILE A 358 2.71 -18.29 15.65
CA ILE A 358 3.61 -17.15 15.47
C ILE A 358 5.03 -17.50 15.98
N SER A 359 5.15 -18.21 17.09
CA SER A 359 6.43 -18.72 17.60
C SER A 359 7.09 -19.65 16.61
N TYR A 360 6.33 -20.49 15.90
CA TYR A 360 6.87 -21.37 14.87
C TYR A 360 7.45 -20.58 13.71
N PHE A 361 6.77 -19.53 13.24
CA PHE A 361 7.30 -18.59 12.26
C PHE A 361 8.60 -17.92 12.73
N LEU A 362 8.59 -17.30 13.92
CA LEU A 362 9.80 -16.68 14.48
C LEU A 362 10.90 -17.71 14.73
N GLY A 363 10.53 -18.94 15.05
CA GLY A 363 11.42 -20.08 15.24
C GLY A 363 12.14 -20.46 13.95
N THR A 364 11.45 -20.43 12.81
CA THR A 364 12.08 -20.60 11.48
C THR A 364 13.14 -19.53 11.23
N LEU A 365 12.84 -18.25 11.55
CA LEU A 365 13.83 -17.16 11.41
C LEU A 365 15.04 -17.37 12.34
N ARG A 366 14.78 -17.70 13.61
CA ARG A 366 15.84 -18.01 14.59
C ARG A 366 16.69 -19.19 14.14
N GLN A 367 16.08 -20.24 13.61
CA GLN A 367 16.81 -21.40 13.10
C GLN A 367 17.71 -21.00 11.93
N GLY A 368 17.21 -20.20 10.98
CA GLY A 368 18.02 -19.68 9.88
C GLY A 368 19.23 -18.86 10.39
N ILE A 369 19.04 -18.02 11.40
CA ILE A 369 20.13 -17.26 12.03
C ILE A 369 21.18 -18.20 12.62
N VAL A 370 20.75 -19.23 13.36
CA VAL A 370 21.65 -20.20 13.99
C VAL A 370 22.39 -21.02 12.94
N THR A 371 21.71 -21.47 11.88
CA THR A 371 22.33 -22.22 10.78
C THR A 371 23.48 -21.41 10.17
N LEU A 372 23.28 -20.11 9.90
CA LEU A 372 24.30 -19.30 9.21
C LEU A 372 25.43 -18.77 10.09
N LYS A 373 25.25 -18.69 11.42
CA LYS A 373 26.22 -18.05 12.33
C LYS A 373 26.68 -18.92 13.49
N ALA A 374 26.17 -20.15 13.60
CA ALA A 374 26.36 -21.07 14.72
C ALA A 374 26.01 -20.50 16.13
N LYS A 375 25.46 -19.28 16.20
CA LYS A 375 25.03 -18.61 17.42
C LYS A 375 23.73 -17.86 17.17
N VAL A 376 22.92 -17.70 18.21
CA VAL A 376 21.70 -16.89 18.13
C VAL A 376 22.09 -15.41 18.16
N VAL A 377 21.89 -14.71 17.05
CA VAL A 377 21.95 -13.25 16.98
C VAL A 377 20.55 -12.70 17.26
N ARG A 378 20.46 -11.65 18.08
CA ARG A 378 19.18 -11.06 18.54
C ARG A 378 19.22 -9.55 18.34
N PRO A 379 18.06 -8.89 18.10
CA PRO A 379 18.03 -7.45 18.07
C PRO A 379 18.04 -6.90 19.49
N SER A 380 18.40 -5.63 19.65
CA SER A 380 18.29 -4.93 20.93
C SER A 380 16.81 -4.78 21.34
N PHE A 381 15.94 -4.51 20.35
CA PHE A 381 14.52 -4.28 20.55
C PHE A 381 13.63 -5.01 19.55
N PHE A 382 12.49 -5.51 20.05
CA PHE A 382 11.34 -5.84 19.22
C PHE A 382 10.26 -4.76 19.38
N VAL A 383 9.72 -4.33 18.25
CA VAL A 383 8.65 -3.33 18.15
C VAL A 383 7.40 -3.99 17.59
N THR A 384 6.28 -3.92 18.30
CA THR A 384 5.02 -4.52 17.84
C THR A 384 3.81 -3.78 18.40
N ASP A 385 2.66 -3.97 17.75
CA ASP A 385 1.36 -3.52 18.24
C ASP A 385 0.93 -4.30 19.50
N PHE A 386 -0.17 -3.88 20.13
CA PHE A 386 -0.71 -4.52 21.35
C PHE A 386 -1.32 -5.90 21.07
N SER A 387 -0.47 -6.88 20.73
CA SER A 387 -0.86 -8.26 20.46
C SER A 387 -0.19 -9.20 21.46
N PRO A 388 -0.93 -9.69 22.47
CA PRO A 388 -0.41 -10.66 23.44
C PRO A 388 0.15 -11.92 22.77
N ALA A 389 -0.44 -12.34 21.64
CA ALA A 389 0.02 -13.50 20.89
C ALA A 389 1.40 -13.28 20.26
N ILE A 390 1.64 -12.11 19.64
CA ILE A 390 2.95 -11.76 19.07
C ILE A 390 3.98 -11.58 20.19
N PHE A 391 3.60 -10.85 21.25
CA PHE A 391 4.49 -10.61 22.39
C PHE A 391 4.94 -11.91 23.05
N ASN A 392 3.99 -12.80 23.37
CA ASN A 392 4.32 -14.12 23.92
C ASN A 392 5.16 -14.95 22.94
N ALA A 393 4.89 -14.85 21.65
CA ALA A 393 5.63 -15.60 20.64
C ALA A 393 7.11 -15.20 20.58
N ILE A 394 7.39 -13.89 20.65
CA ILE A 394 8.76 -13.36 20.70
C ILE A 394 9.48 -13.85 21.97
N LEU A 395 8.82 -13.75 23.13
CA LEU A 395 9.37 -14.20 24.41
C LEU A 395 9.72 -15.69 24.39
N HIS A 396 8.83 -16.53 23.89
CA HIS A 396 9.08 -17.97 23.78
C HIS A 396 10.25 -18.26 22.84
N THR A 397 10.30 -17.62 21.68
CA THR A 397 11.30 -17.93 20.65
C THR A 397 12.69 -17.39 21.00
N PHE A 398 12.79 -16.15 21.48
CA PHE A 398 14.07 -15.47 21.69
C PHE A 398 14.52 -15.43 23.15
N ASN A 399 13.60 -15.47 24.12
CA ASN A 399 13.92 -15.33 25.54
C ASN A 399 13.70 -16.62 26.35
N HIS A 400 13.09 -17.64 25.76
CA HIS A 400 12.73 -18.90 26.43
C HIS A 400 11.92 -18.66 27.71
N GLU A 401 11.04 -17.66 27.68
CA GLU A 401 10.13 -17.31 28.77
C GLU A 401 8.72 -17.07 28.23
N ASP A 402 7.73 -17.09 29.10
CA ASP A 402 6.37 -16.64 28.81
C ASP A 402 6.17 -15.19 29.29
N ILE A 403 4.99 -14.63 28.99
CA ILE A 403 4.59 -13.30 29.46
C ILE A 403 4.74 -13.18 30.98
N ARG A 404 4.28 -14.16 31.74
CA ARG A 404 4.33 -14.13 33.22
C ARG A 404 5.76 -14.04 33.74
N GLY A 405 6.67 -14.84 33.20
CA GLY A 405 8.09 -14.86 33.50
C GLY A 405 8.74 -13.52 33.18
N HIS A 406 8.40 -12.95 32.02
CA HIS A 406 8.88 -11.63 31.61
C HIS A 406 8.45 -10.53 32.60
N LEU A 407 7.19 -10.49 32.98
CA LEU A 407 6.66 -9.47 33.90
C LEU A 407 7.26 -9.59 35.29
N LYS A 408 7.41 -10.82 35.78
CA LYS A 408 8.12 -11.09 37.04
C LYS A 408 9.57 -10.59 36.96
N ARG A 409 10.23 -10.76 35.81
CA ARG A 409 11.57 -10.22 35.57
C ARG A 409 11.57 -8.69 35.61
N CYS A 410 10.67 -8.03 34.90
CA CYS A 410 10.53 -6.57 34.90
C CYS A 410 10.26 -6.03 36.32
N TRP A 411 9.36 -6.68 37.07
CA TRP A 411 9.08 -6.35 38.46
C TRP A 411 10.33 -6.46 39.36
N ASN A 412 11.11 -7.52 39.19
CA ASN A 412 12.36 -7.70 39.93
C ASN A 412 13.41 -6.63 39.55
N VAL A 413 13.47 -6.20 38.29
CA VAL A 413 14.34 -5.07 37.86
C VAL A 413 13.91 -3.78 38.55
N LEU A 414 12.61 -3.47 38.56
CA LEU A 414 12.06 -2.27 39.21
C LEU A 414 12.34 -2.24 40.71
N LEU A 415 12.25 -3.40 41.37
CA LEU A 415 12.61 -3.55 42.78
C LEU A 415 14.12 -3.61 43.04
N ARG A 416 14.97 -3.42 42.02
CA ARG A 416 16.43 -3.53 42.08
C ARG A 416 16.91 -4.86 42.69
N LYS A 417 16.13 -5.92 42.51
CA LYS A 417 16.48 -7.29 42.92
C LYS A 417 17.51 -7.94 41.99
N TYR A 418 17.75 -7.34 40.83
CA TYR A 418 18.81 -7.76 39.91
C TYR A 418 19.92 -6.73 39.84
N ASP A 419 21.16 -7.20 39.86
CA ASP A 419 22.33 -6.39 39.56
C ASP A 419 22.50 -6.17 38.04
N ALA A 420 23.39 -5.26 37.66
CA ALA A 420 23.63 -4.94 36.25
C ALA A 420 24.11 -6.16 35.41
N LYS A 421 24.80 -7.12 36.03
CA LYS A 421 25.29 -8.33 35.36
C LYS A 421 24.14 -9.30 35.08
N GLN A 422 23.25 -9.48 36.06
CA GLN A 422 22.03 -10.27 35.96
C GLN A 422 21.07 -9.70 34.92
N ILE A 423 20.94 -8.37 34.86
CA ILE A 423 20.14 -7.69 33.81
C ILE A 423 20.72 -8.01 32.43
N ARG A 424 22.01 -7.74 32.19
CA ARG A 424 22.66 -7.99 30.89
C ARG A 424 22.60 -9.45 30.45
N SER A 425 22.72 -10.40 31.37
CA SER A 425 22.64 -11.83 31.05
C SER A 425 21.23 -12.31 30.66
N LYS A 426 20.18 -11.51 30.96
CA LYS A 426 18.78 -11.91 30.81
C LYS A 426 17.97 -11.04 29.84
N SER A 427 18.46 -9.88 29.42
CA SER A 427 17.63 -8.86 28.76
C SER A 427 17.70 -8.86 27.23
N THR A 428 16.56 -9.14 26.58
CA THR A 428 16.12 -8.47 25.35
C THR A 428 15.06 -7.45 25.76
N THR A 429 15.10 -6.24 25.19
CA THR A 429 14.20 -5.15 25.59
C THR A 429 13.04 -5.05 24.60
N PHE A 430 11.86 -4.66 25.06
CA PHE A 430 10.68 -4.48 24.20
C PHE A 430 10.32 -3.02 24.09
N GLU A 431 9.93 -2.61 22.88
CA GLU A 431 9.35 -1.30 22.60
C GLU A 431 7.94 -1.49 22.04
N MET A 432 6.97 -0.74 22.53
CA MET A 432 5.60 -0.77 22.03
C MET A 432 5.31 0.52 21.29
N PHE A 433 4.71 0.43 20.10
CA PHE A 433 4.38 1.58 19.27
C PHE A 433 2.86 1.79 19.21
N ASP A 434 2.43 3.05 19.25
CA ASP A 434 1.05 3.49 19.01
C ASP A 434 1.05 4.32 17.71
N SER A 435 0.20 3.94 16.75
CA SER A 435 0.14 4.52 15.41
C SER A 435 -0.37 5.98 15.36
N SER A 436 -0.70 6.57 16.51
CA SER A 436 -1.34 7.89 16.59
C SER A 436 -0.45 9.08 17.05
N SER A 437 0.88 8.94 17.23
CA SER A 437 1.72 10.06 17.73
C SER A 437 3.20 10.05 17.27
N PRO A 438 3.83 11.24 17.05
CA PRO A 438 5.26 11.34 16.86
C PRO A 438 6.02 11.34 18.21
N ARG A 439 6.80 10.26 18.43
CA ARG A 439 7.91 10.09 19.39
C ARG A 439 7.60 10.30 20.88
N ARG A 440 7.48 9.21 21.64
CA ARG A 440 8.10 9.01 22.98
C ARG A 440 8.09 7.53 23.40
N LEU A 441 9.19 7.11 24.05
CA LEU A 441 9.41 5.80 24.69
C LEU A 441 8.49 5.61 25.90
N HIS A 442 7.82 4.45 26.00
CA HIS A 442 7.28 3.95 27.27
C HIS A 442 7.56 2.45 27.43
N GLN A 443 8.15 2.07 28.57
CA GLN A 443 8.22 0.69 29.06
C GLN A 443 6.95 0.41 29.89
N PHE A 444 6.18 -0.62 29.54
CA PHE A 444 5.00 -1.04 30.32
C PHE A 444 5.04 -2.53 30.68
N VAL A 445 4.41 -2.82 31.82
CA VAL A 445 4.23 -4.15 32.45
C VAL A 445 2.72 -4.44 32.37
N MET A 446 2.31 -5.58 31.80
CA MET A 446 0.91 -6.02 31.70
C MET A 446 0.76 -7.51 32.06
N ILE A 447 0.05 -7.83 33.15
CA ILE A 447 -0.32 -9.20 33.62
C ILE A 447 -1.69 -9.63 33.03
N GLU A 448 -1.86 -10.94 32.85
CA GLU A 448 -2.87 -11.69 32.08
C GLU A 448 -4.37 -11.51 32.38
N GLN A 449 -5.16 -12.12 31.47
CA GLN A 449 -6.59 -12.07 31.17
C GLN A 449 -7.55 -12.45 32.32
N CYS A 450 -8.65 -11.69 32.42
CA CYS A 450 -9.85 -12.03 33.17
C CYS A 450 -11.05 -12.02 32.19
N PRO A 451 -12.00 -12.98 32.24
CA PRO A 451 -13.16 -12.96 31.35
C PRO A 451 -14.18 -11.96 31.90
N ILE A 452 -14.29 -10.78 31.28
CA ILE A 452 -15.28 -9.77 31.68
C ILE A 452 -16.41 -9.75 30.66
N THR A 453 -17.58 -10.26 31.06
CA THR A 453 -18.86 -9.92 30.44
C THR A 453 -19.21 -8.48 30.80
N TRP A 454 -19.40 -7.64 29.79
CA TRP A 454 -19.79 -6.25 29.91
C TRP A 454 -21.17 -6.10 30.56
N PRO A 455 -21.33 -5.36 31.68
CA PRO A 455 -22.61 -4.84 32.06
C PRO A 455 -22.72 -3.37 31.62
N THR A 456 -23.70 -3.09 30.76
CA THR A 456 -24.12 -1.74 30.40
C THR A 456 -24.75 -1.07 31.61
N PHE A 457 -24.01 -0.19 32.29
CA PHE A 457 -24.58 0.66 33.34
C PHE A 457 -24.60 2.13 32.89
N GLY A 458 -25.82 2.65 32.77
CA GLY A 458 -26.12 4.06 32.53
C GLY A 458 -26.14 4.87 33.83
N ILE A 459 -25.75 6.13 33.70
CA ILE A 459 -25.54 7.12 34.78
C ILE A 459 -26.87 7.46 35.48
N LYS A 460 -26.86 7.46 36.83
CA LYS A 460 -27.87 8.17 37.64
C LYS A 460 -27.21 9.13 38.65
N ASN A 461 -27.51 10.40 38.43
CA ASN A 461 -27.38 11.59 39.28
C ASN A 461 -27.10 11.42 40.78
N LYS A 462 -26.14 12.18 41.30
CA LYS A 462 -26.32 13.40 42.12
C LYS A 462 -24.95 13.94 42.56
N ILE A 463 -24.67 15.24 42.33
CA ILE A 463 -24.11 16.26 43.25
C ILE A 463 -23.86 17.55 42.42
N PHE A 464 -24.10 18.72 43.03
CA PHE A 464 -24.06 20.11 42.49
C PHE A 464 -25.32 20.64 41.81
N LYS A 465 -26.13 21.33 42.62
CA LYS A 465 -27.34 22.06 42.24
C LYS A 465 -26.94 23.38 41.52
N GLY A 466 -27.31 23.54 40.26
CA GLY A 466 -27.47 24.87 39.64
C GLY A 466 -26.72 25.17 38.33
N ARG A 467 -25.93 24.27 37.74
CA ARG A 467 -25.35 24.49 36.40
C ARG A 467 -25.35 23.20 35.58
N ARG A 468 -25.86 23.26 34.34
CA ARG A 468 -25.74 22.16 33.36
C ARG A 468 -24.34 22.22 32.75
N TYR A 469 -23.60 21.12 32.81
CA TYR A 469 -22.36 20.94 32.07
C TYR A 469 -22.64 19.93 30.96
N SER A 470 -22.39 20.32 29.72
CA SER A 470 -22.34 19.40 28.56
C SER A 470 -20.90 19.00 28.37
N VAL A 471 -20.54 17.78 28.76
CA VAL A 471 -19.21 17.22 28.53
C VAL A 471 -19.28 16.42 27.23
N THR A 472 -19.00 17.10 26.11
CA THR A 472 -18.91 16.46 24.79
C THR A 472 -17.48 15.95 24.61
N ILE A 473 -17.25 14.66 24.86
CA ILE A 473 -15.92 14.03 24.72
C ILE A 473 -15.88 13.22 23.43
N THR A 474 -15.34 13.82 22.37
CA THR A 474 -14.82 13.09 21.22
C THR A 474 -13.32 12.90 21.44
N ASN A 475 -12.86 11.65 21.58
CA ASN A 475 -11.48 11.17 21.82
C ASN A 475 -11.18 10.83 23.30
N THR A 476 -11.07 9.52 23.58
CA THR A 476 -10.52 8.95 24.82
C THR A 476 -9.07 9.42 25.01
N CYS A 477 -8.69 9.84 26.22
CA CYS A 477 -7.38 10.42 26.49
C CYS A 477 -6.37 9.33 26.90
N ASN A 478 -5.10 9.50 26.54
CA ASN A 478 -3.98 8.60 26.89
C ASN A 478 -3.79 8.34 28.40
N ILE A 479 -4.49 9.06 29.28
CA ILE A 479 -4.43 8.91 30.75
C ILE A 479 -5.42 7.84 31.25
N ASP A 480 -6.43 7.49 30.44
CA ASP A 480 -7.48 6.56 30.84
C ASP A 480 -6.94 5.11 30.85
N SER A 481 -6.03 4.75 29.93
CA SER A 481 -5.49 3.38 29.81
C SER A 481 -4.62 2.96 31.01
N PRO A 482 -3.68 3.78 31.53
CA PRO A 482 -2.92 3.42 32.73
C PRO A 482 -3.79 3.33 33.99
N LEU A 483 -4.75 4.24 34.15
CA LEU A 483 -5.66 4.21 35.30
C LEU A 483 -6.57 2.98 35.25
N PHE A 484 -7.05 2.63 34.06
CA PHE A 484 -7.80 1.40 33.80
C PHE A 484 -6.98 0.14 34.10
N ALA A 485 -5.73 0.05 33.63
CA ALA A 485 -4.86 -1.08 33.91
C ALA A 485 -4.60 -1.23 35.43
N MET A 486 -4.35 -0.12 36.13
CA MET A 486 -4.17 -0.14 37.60
C MET A 486 -5.44 -0.56 38.33
N TYR A 487 -6.62 -0.14 37.86
CA TYR A 487 -7.91 -0.54 38.41
C TYR A 487 -8.18 -2.04 38.22
N VAL A 488 -7.93 -2.57 37.01
CA VAL A 488 -8.04 -4.01 36.74
C VAL A 488 -7.08 -4.79 37.65
N MET A 489 -5.81 -4.37 37.77
CA MET A 489 -4.83 -5.00 38.66
C MET A 489 -5.25 -4.95 40.13
N PHE A 490 -5.89 -3.87 40.57
CA PHE A 490 -6.43 -3.76 41.93
C PHE A 490 -7.57 -4.75 42.19
N LEU A 491 -8.40 -5.04 41.18
CA LEU A 491 -9.51 -6.00 41.29
C LEU A 491 -9.05 -7.45 41.20
N THR A 492 -8.07 -7.74 40.34
CA THR A 492 -7.70 -9.13 40.00
C THR A 492 -6.54 -9.69 40.80
N GLU A 493 -5.65 -8.86 41.36
CA GLU A 493 -4.44 -9.33 42.05
C GLU A 493 -4.48 -9.04 43.56
N PRO A 494 -4.72 -10.05 44.42
CA PRO A 494 -4.84 -9.88 45.88
C PRO A 494 -3.61 -9.22 46.51
N MET A 495 -2.42 -9.48 45.97
CA MET A 495 -1.18 -8.86 46.44
C MET A 495 -1.15 -7.36 46.18
N ILE A 496 -1.58 -6.93 45.00
CA ILE A 496 -1.61 -5.52 44.59
C ILE A 496 -2.71 -4.79 45.35
N ASN A 497 -3.88 -5.42 45.45
CA ASN A 497 -4.97 -4.94 46.29
C ASN A 497 -4.50 -4.70 47.73
N ASN A 498 -3.83 -5.67 48.34
CA ASN A 498 -3.32 -5.57 49.70
C ASN A 498 -2.26 -4.46 49.85
N ILE A 499 -1.35 -4.30 48.87
CA ILE A 499 -0.38 -3.19 48.85
C ILE A 499 -1.09 -1.84 48.75
N ILE A 500 -2.06 -1.70 47.85
CA ILE A 500 -2.78 -0.43 47.65
C ILE A 500 -3.65 -0.09 48.88
N LEU A 501 -4.30 -1.08 49.48
CA LEU A 501 -5.15 -0.88 50.65
C LEU A 501 -4.36 -0.57 51.93
N ASN A 502 -3.20 -1.22 52.13
CA ASN A 502 -2.45 -1.15 53.38
C ASN A 502 -1.21 -0.24 53.35
N SER A 503 -0.85 0.32 52.18
CA SER A 503 0.26 1.27 52.08
C SER A 503 -0.16 2.68 52.52
N ASN A 504 0.59 3.27 53.46
CA ASN A 504 0.43 4.66 53.89
C ASN A 504 1.26 5.65 53.06
N LYS A 505 1.89 5.22 51.97
CA LYS A 505 2.67 6.11 51.10
C LYS A 505 1.73 6.93 50.22
N GLU A 506 2.01 8.22 50.10
CA GLU A 506 1.17 9.23 49.42
C GLU A 506 0.70 8.82 48.01
N PRO A 507 1.53 8.23 47.13
CA PRO A 507 1.08 7.78 45.81
C PRO A 507 0.02 6.66 45.86
N PHE A 508 0.10 5.78 46.87
CA PHE A 508 -0.87 4.68 47.03
C PHE A 508 -2.16 5.17 47.68
N LEU A 509 -2.12 6.21 48.52
CA LEU A 509 -3.32 6.86 49.04
C LEU A 509 -4.09 7.57 47.92
N SER A 510 -3.37 8.29 47.04
CA SER A 510 -3.95 8.92 45.84
C SER A 510 -4.55 7.89 44.89
N LEU A 511 -3.81 6.81 44.59
CA LEU A 511 -4.30 5.72 43.76
C LEU A 511 -5.51 5.03 44.39
N ARG A 512 -5.43 4.61 45.66
CA ARG A 512 -6.54 3.97 46.39
C ARG A 512 -7.81 4.82 46.33
N LYS A 513 -7.71 6.12 46.61
CA LYS A 513 -8.86 7.03 46.55
C LYS A 513 -9.41 7.15 45.13
N THR A 514 -8.54 7.18 44.12
CA THR A 514 -8.94 7.19 42.72
C THR A 514 -9.68 5.91 42.33
N LEU A 515 -9.18 4.73 42.73
CA LEU A 515 -9.82 3.45 42.42
C LEU A 515 -11.15 3.26 43.16
N LEU A 516 -11.26 3.78 44.39
CA LEU A 516 -12.54 3.81 45.11
C LEU A 516 -13.58 4.70 44.42
N LEU A 517 -13.16 5.83 43.82
CA LEU A 517 -14.06 6.69 43.04
C LEU A 517 -14.57 5.99 41.78
N VAL A 518 -13.79 5.10 41.17
CA VAL A 518 -14.27 4.29 40.02
C VAL A 518 -15.45 3.42 40.43
N GLU A 519 -15.42 2.85 41.62
CA GLU A 519 -16.50 2.00 42.18
C GLU A 519 -17.72 2.81 42.63
N SER A 520 -17.52 3.96 43.27
CA SER A 520 -18.61 4.70 43.90
C SER A 520 -19.31 5.67 42.95
N ASP A 521 -18.53 6.46 42.21
CA ASP A 521 -19.02 7.65 41.51
C ASP A 521 -18.85 7.55 40.00
N GLY A 522 -17.97 6.65 39.53
CA GLY A 522 -17.74 6.36 38.12
C GLY A 522 -16.38 6.87 37.61
N TRP A 523 -16.16 6.67 36.31
CA TRP A 523 -14.86 6.94 35.68
C TRP A 523 -14.51 8.43 35.61
N ASP A 524 -15.50 9.30 35.49
CA ASP A 524 -15.26 10.74 35.31
C ASP A 524 -14.73 11.39 36.60
N GLU A 525 -15.29 11.03 37.75
CA GLU A 525 -14.89 11.50 39.08
C GLU A 525 -13.52 10.96 39.47
N ALA A 526 -13.29 9.66 39.23
CA ALA A 526 -11.98 9.04 39.43
C ALA A 526 -10.91 9.72 38.58
N ARG A 527 -11.21 9.94 37.29
CA ARG A 527 -10.30 10.62 36.37
C ARG A 527 -10.01 12.05 36.79
N LEU A 528 -11.03 12.83 37.17
CA LEU A 528 -10.85 14.20 37.62
C LEU A 528 -9.99 14.26 38.89
N HIS A 529 -10.21 13.34 39.83
CA HIS A 529 -9.39 13.20 41.02
C HIS A 529 -7.94 12.88 40.65
N TRP A 530 -7.70 11.85 39.83
CA TRP A 530 -6.37 11.45 39.38
C TRP A 530 -5.59 12.60 38.73
N LEU A 531 -6.25 13.29 37.80
CA LEU A 531 -5.67 14.42 37.07
C LEU A 531 -5.35 15.61 37.98
N THR A 532 -6.23 15.89 38.96
CA THR A 532 -6.03 16.99 39.91
C THR A 532 -4.92 16.67 40.90
N THR A 533 -4.91 15.47 41.47
CA THR A 533 -3.91 15.06 42.48
C THR A 533 -2.48 15.03 41.91
N HIS A 534 -2.32 14.70 40.62
CA HIS A 534 -1.01 14.67 39.96
C HIS A 534 -0.68 15.97 39.22
N ASN A 535 -1.43 17.06 39.46
CA ASN A 535 -1.25 18.36 38.81
C ASN A 535 -1.18 18.28 37.28
N LEU A 536 -2.01 17.44 36.66
CA LEU A 536 -2.04 17.22 35.21
C LEU A 536 -2.99 18.19 34.47
N LEU A 537 -3.70 19.05 35.22
CA LEU A 537 -4.57 20.10 34.70
C LEU A 537 -3.93 21.47 34.90
N THR A 538 -4.03 22.37 33.91
CA THR A 538 -3.78 23.81 34.13
C THR A 538 -5.11 24.54 34.24
N HIS A 539 -5.24 25.44 35.20
CA HIS A 539 -6.38 26.33 35.30
C HIS A 539 -6.25 27.47 34.26
N ARG A 540 -6.60 27.19 33.00
CA ARG A 540 -6.87 28.25 32.01
C ARG A 540 -8.36 28.29 31.74
N GLN A 541 -9.01 29.32 32.27
CA GLN A 541 -10.42 29.59 32.04
C GLN A 541 -10.56 30.20 30.63
N THR A 542 -10.90 29.36 29.64
CA THR A 542 -11.34 29.86 28.33
C THR A 542 -12.86 29.90 28.37
N ILE A 543 -13.41 31.11 28.44
CA ILE A 543 -14.85 31.35 28.35
C ILE A 543 -15.18 31.46 26.86
N GLU A 544 -15.82 30.44 26.30
CA GLU A 544 -16.31 30.50 24.93
C GLU A 544 -17.73 31.07 24.93
N HIS A 545 -17.89 32.18 24.20
CA HIS A 545 -19.19 32.81 23.95
C HIS A 545 -19.68 32.34 22.59
N ASN A 546 -20.97 32.00 22.49
CA ASN A 546 -21.58 31.75 21.18
C ASN A 546 -21.77 33.04 20.38
N ALA A 547 -22.28 32.92 19.16
CA ALA A 547 -22.54 34.03 18.25
C ALA A 547 -23.49 35.12 18.82
N TYR A 548 -24.14 34.85 19.96
CA TYR A 548 -25.06 35.75 20.66
C TYR A 548 -24.52 36.26 22.00
N GLY A 549 -23.27 35.92 22.38
CA GLY A 549 -22.60 36.43 23.57
C GLY A 549 -22.87 35.66 24.88
N SER A 550 -23.63 34.56 24.87
CA SER A 550 -23.82 33.73 26.08
C SER A 550 -22.70 32.69 26.25
N VAL A 551 -22.28 32.46 27.50
CA VAL A 551 -21.23 31.50 27.87
C VAL A 551 -21.73 30.07 27.70
N ASP A 552 -21.13 29.30 26.78
CA ASP A 552 -21.58 27.94 26.43
C ASP A 552 -20.73 26.80 27.05
N GLY A 553 -19.68 27.10 27.81
CA GLY A 553 -18.95 26.06 28.55
C GLY A 553 -17.63 26.50 29.18
N ASN A 554 -17.19 25.75 30.19
CA ASN A 554 -15.85 25.85 30.75
C ASN A 554 -14.96 24.77 30.10
N SER A 555 -13.98 25.18 29.30
CA SER A 555 -12.96 24.28 28.75
C SER A 555 -11.77 24.18 29.72
N LEU A 556 -11.47 22.98 30.21
CA LEU A 556 -10.22 22.68 30.93
C LEU A 556 -9.16 22.23 29.92
N ARG A 557 -7.94 22.78 30.01
CA ARG A 557 -6.80 22.37 29.15
C ARG A 557 -5.69 21.70 29.96
N PHE A 558 -5.08 20.68 29.36
CA PHE A 558 -3.92 19.99 29.93
C PHE A 558 -2.68 20.89 29.93
N ILE A 559 -1.77 20.67 30.88
CA ILE A 559 -0.48 21.36 30.92
C ILE A 559 0.33 20.95 29.69
N LYS A 560 0.55 21.87 28.74
CA LYS A 560 1.67 21.75 27.81
C LYS A 560 2.93 22.19 28.58
N ASN A 561 3.73 21.19 28.93
CA ASN A 561 5.09 21.19 29.50
C ASN A 561 5.78 22.58 29.71
N PRO A 562 6.25 22.92 30.93
CA PRO A 562 6.95 24.19 31.23
C PRO A 562 8.36 24.33 30.62
N ALA A 563 8.89 23.31 29.93
CA ALA A 563 10.25 23.32 29.35
C ALA A 563 10.33 23.77 27.88
N GLN A 564 9.33 24.47 27.35
CA GLN A 564 9.36 25.00 25.98
C GLN A 564 9.24 26.52 26.00
N LEU A 565 10.37 27.19 25.80
CA LEU A 565 10.44 28.63 25.58
C LEU A 565 9.90 28.91 24.18
N TYR A 566 8.60 29.22 24.08
CA TYR A 566 7.97 29.62 22.83
C TYR A 566 8.01 31.14 22.69
N ARG A 567 8.72 31.65 21.68
CA ARG A 567 8.41 32.96 21.09
C ARG A 567 7.30 32.78 20.07
N THR A 568 6.10 33.25 20.39
CA THR A 568 5.04 33.46 19.39
C THR A 568 5.08 34.90 18.91
N ASN A 569 5.48 35.11 17.66
CA ASN A 569 5.26 36.36 16.96
C ASN A 569 3.89 36.27 16.25
N TYR A 570 2.99 37.20 16.56
CA TYR A 570 1.75 37.35 15.80
C TYR A 570 1.98 38.32 14.63
N ILE A 571 1.76 37.86 13.41
CA ILE A 571 1.67 38.72 12.23
C ILE A 571 0.19 38.86 11.88
N CYS A 572 -0.34 40.07 11.97
CA CYS A 572 -1.70 40.36 11.50
C CYS A 572 -1.71 40.24 9.96
N SER A 573 -2.54 39.34 9.43
CA SER A 573 -2.65 39.06 7.98
C SER A 573 -3.50 40.08 7.20
N ARG A 574 -3.92 41.20 7.81
CA ARG A 574 -4.71 42.24 7.14
C ARG A 574 -3.79 43.26 6.47
N GLN A 575 -4.02 43.53 5.18
CA GLN A 575 -3.23 44.49 4.38
C GLN A 575 -3.17 45.92 4.96
N ASN A 576 -4.14 46.33 5.79
CA ASN A 576 -4.26 47.69 6.32
C ASN A 576 -4.45 47.72 7.85
N CYS A 577 -3.60 47.05 8.64
CA CYS A 577 -3.62 47.17 10.10
C CYS A 577 -2.80 48.40 10.56
N PRO A 578 -3.42 49.41 11.20
CA PRO A 578 -2.76 50.70 11.51
C PRO A 578 -1.84 50.68 12.75
N THR A 579 -1.88 49.64 13.58
CA THR A 579 -1.00 49.51 14.77
C THR A 579 0.14 48.54 14.50
N ARG A 580 1.21 49.05 13.87
CA ARG A 580 2.54 48.40 13.85
C ARG A 580 3.41 48.97 14.98
N GLU A 581 3.01 48.80 16.22
CA GLU A 581 3.91 49.01 17.36
C GLU A 581 4.26 47.66 18.00
N ARG A 582 5.57 47.39 18.08
CA ARG A 582 6.12 46.26 18.81
C ARG A 582 6.14 46.62 20.29
N ILE A 583 5.22 46.06 21.06
CA ILE A 583 5.36 46.02 22.52
C ILE A 583 6.14 44.75 22.87
N SER A 584 7.38 44.90 23.30
CA SER A 584 8.11 43.84 23.98
C SER A 584 7.88 43.99 25.48
N THR A 585 7.28 42.98 26.10
CA THR A 585 7.27 42.85 27.56
C THR A 585 8.05 41.59 27.91
N SER A 586 9.21 41.74 28.54
CA SER A 586 9.93 40.67 29.21
C SER A 586 9.55 40.69 30.68
N ALA A 587 9.09 39.55 31.20
CA ALA A 587 9.05 39.31 32.64
C ALA A 587 10.23 38.40 32.96
N ASP A 588 11.12 38.91 33.80
CA ASP A 588 12.24 38.19 34.40
C ASP A 588 11.70 37.42 35.62
N LEU A 589 12.01 36.13 35.69
CA LEU A 589 11.90 35.34 36.92
C LEU A 589 13.25 34.68 37.13
N SER A 590 14.19 35.49 37.61
CA SER A 590 15.37 35.01 38.29
C SER A 590 14.93 34.28 39.56
N LEU A 591 15.28 33.00 39.65
CA LEU A 591 15.64 32.39 40.93
C LEU A 591 17.16 32.35 40.93
N GLU A 592 17.73 33.12 41.84
CA GLU A 592 19.15 33.16 42.17
C GLU A 592 19.64 31.74 42.51
N ASP A 593 20.68 31.28 41.83
CA ASP A 593 21.96 30.93 42.47
C ASP A 593 23.02 30.79 41.36
N GLY A 594 24.14 31.50 41.55
CA GLY A 594 25.13 31.79 40.53
C GLY A 594 25.92 30.58 40.01
N TRP A 595 26.55 30.75 38.85
CA TRP A 595 27.97 31.06 38.72
C TRP A 595 28.22 31.57 37.28
N LEU A 596 29.02 32.63 37.19
CA LEU A 596 29.39 33.35 35.97
C LEU A 596 30.24 32.49 35.03
N CYS A 597 30.04 32.62 33.72
CA CYS A 597 31.08 33.19 32.84
C CYS A 597 30.53 33.44 31.41
N ASN A 598 30.87 34.64 30.96
CA ASN A 598 30.60 35.31 29.68
C ASN A 598 31.04 34.50 28.44
N GLU A 599 30.34 34.67 27.32
CA GLU A 599 30.86 35.47 26.19
C GLU A 599 29.84 35.60 25.05
N GLU A 600 30.09 36.59 24.21
CA GLU A 600 29.12 37.41 23.49
C GLU A 600 28.63 36.88 22.13
N VAL A 601 27.51 37.50 21.77
CA VAL A 601 26.78 37.56 20.51
C VAL A 601 27.64 38.09 19.35
N VAL A 602 27.51 37.49 18.16
CA VAL A 602 27.28 38.26 16.91
C VAL A 602 26.33 37.47 16.01
N ALA A 603 25.18 38.05 15.74
CA ALA A 603 24.30 37.68 14.63
C ALA A 603 24.31 38.83 13.62
N GLU A 604 24.35 38.55 12.32
CA GLU A 604 23.75 39.37 11.27
C GLU A 604 23.48 38.54 9.99
N PRO A 605 22.55 38.98 9.10
CA PRO A 605 21.62 38.09 8.39
C PRO A 605 21.71 38.16 6.84
N SER A 606 20.75 37.46 6.19
CA SER A 606 20.31 37.57 4.77
C SER A 606 21.02 36.61 3.78
N ASN A 607 20.43 35.99 2.76
CA ASN A 607 19.22 36.24 1.95
C ASN A 607 18.61 34.93 1.41
N PHE A 608 17.30 34.96 1.13
CA PHE A 608 16.56 33.96 0.34
C PHE A 608 16.80 34.15 -1.16
N ILE A 609 17.01 33.06 -1.91
CA ILE A 609 16.62 32.93 -3.34
C ILE A 609 16.05 31.53 -3.58
N HIS A 610 14.85 31.48 -4.17
CA HIS A 610 14.20 30.28 -4.69
C HIS A 610 14.82 29.84 -6.03
N GLY A 611 15.08 28.55 -6.20
CA GLY A 611 15.39 27.91 -7.48
C GLY A 611 15.47 26.38 -7.34
N PRO A 612 14.98 25.59 -8.32
CA PRO A 612 14.78 24.14 -8.19
C PRO A 612 16.11 23.37 -8.29
N PRO A 613 16.24 22.14 -7.75
CA PRO A 613 17.50 21.42 -7.79
C PRO A 613 17.79 20.91 -9.21
N PRO A 614 18.98 21.18 -9.77
CA PRO A 614 19.51 20.40 -10.88
C PRO A 614 20.05 19.07 -10.36
N PHE A 615 19.84 18.01 -11.13
CA PHE A 615 20.56 16.75 -10.99
C PHE A 615 22.05 17.00 -11.26
N LEU A 616 22.90 16.65 -10.31
CA LEU A 616 24.35 16.58 -10.50
C LEU A 616 24.87 15.31 -9.83
N PHE A 617 25.39 14.38 -10.63
CA PHE A 617 26.25 13.30 -10.17
C PHE A 617 27.62 13.90 -9.84
N VAL A 618 28.15 13.58 -8.66
CA VAL A 618 29.54 13.85 -8.31
C VAL A 618 30.14 12.52 -7.85
N ASP A 619 31.05 12.00 -8.66
CA ASP A 619 32.07 11.03 -8.26
C ASP A 619 32.93 11.64 -7.15
N ILE A 620 33.04 10.95 -6.03
CA ILE A 620 34.05 11.28 -5.02
C ILE A 620 35.04 10.11 -4.97
N LEU A 621 36.22 10.45 -5.47
CA LEU A 621 37.48 9.74 -5.33
C LEU A 621 37.78 9.42 -3.86
N HIS A 622 38.28 8.20 -3.63
CA HIS A 622 38.88 7.75 -2.38
C HIS A 622 39.95 8.72 -1.86
N PRO A 623 39.99 9.01 -0.54
CA PRO A 623 41.22 9.37 0.11
C PRO A 623 41.97 8.11 0.54
N THR A 624 43.16 7.96 -0.02
CA THR A 624 44.27 7.13 0.45
C THR A 624 44.57 7.43 1.92
N MET A 625 44.58 6.40 2.77
CA MET A 625 45.30 6.45 4.04
C MET A 625 46.65 5.75 3.85
N ASN A 626 47.71 6.53 4.06
CA ASN A 626 49.07 6.07 4.21
C ASN A 626 49.16 5.28 5.53
N ASP A 627 49.63 4.03 5.45
CA ASP A 627 50.13 3.29 6.60
C ASP A 627 51.67 3.20 6.46
N PRO A 628 52.45 3.96 7.24
CA PRO A 628 53.88 3.84 7.28
C PRO A 628 54.27 2.98 8.48
N ASN A 629 53.98 1.67 8.46
CA ASN A 629 54.64 0.66 9.31
C ASN A 629 54.15 -0.76 8.97
N SER A 630 54.68 -1.37 7.90
CA SER A 630 54.81 -2.83 7.85
C SER A 630 56.02 -3.25 7.00
N GLU A 631 57.18 -3.31 7.65
CA GLU A 631 58.28 -4.17 7.20
C GLU A 631 57.94 -5.62 7.58
N GLY A 632 58.12 -6.59 6.68
CA GLY A 632 58.01 -7.99 7.10
C GLY A 632 57.75 -9.11 6.08
N ILE A 633 58.55 -9.18 5.00
CA ILE A 633 59.12 -10.38 4.34
C ILE A 633 58.25 -11.64 4.02
N VAL A 634 58.48 -12.17 2.80
CA VAL A 634 58.29 -13.55 2.27
C VAL A 634 56.86 -13.82 1.72
N GLN A 635 56.60 -14.27 0.49
CA GLN A 635 57.36 -15.01 -0.53
C GLN A 635 56.77 -14.69 -1.92
N VAL A 636 57.64 -14.54 -2.92
CA VAL A 636 57.28 -14.56 -4.34
C VAL A 636 57.25 -16.02 -4.78
N ASP A 637 56.17 -16.44 -5.41
CA ASP A 637 56.21 -17.53 -6.38
C ASP A 637 55.51 -17.05 -7.66
N ASP A 638 56.33 -16.89 -8.69
CA ASP A 638 55.96 -16.64 -10.06
C ASP A 638 55.37 -17.92 -10.68
N ASN A 639 54.22 -17.82 -11.34
CA ASN A 639 53.92 -18.62 -12.52
C ASN A 639 52.88 -17.91 -13.42
N PHE A 640 53.43 -17.13 -14.34
CA PHE A 640 53.21 -17.14 -15.78
C PHE A 640 51.86 -17.62 -16.37
N HIS A 641 51.26 -16.65 -17.08
CA HIS A 641 50.84 -16.67 -18.50
C HIS A 641 49.41 -17.05 -18.94
N ASP A 642 48.99 -16.19 -19.87
CA ASP A 642 48.00 -16.33 -20.95
C ASP A 642 46.51 -16.29 -20.58
N ILE A 643 45.83 -15.18 -20.93
CA ILE A 643 45.28 -14.95 -22.27
C ILE A 643 44.75 -13.49 -22.34
N GLN A 644 45.35 -12.72 -23.26
CA GLN A 644 44.79 -11.49 -23.82
C GLN A 644 43.58 -11.77 -24.72
N GLN A 645 42.82 -10.70 -25.01
CA GLN A 645 41.78 -10.52 -26.05
C GLN A 645 40.35 -10.49 -25.48
N ASN A 646 39.47 -9.55 -25.78
CA ASN A 646 39.52 -8.35 -26.63
C ASN A 646 38.18 -7.57 -26.46
N ILE A 647 38.18 -6.28 -26.87
CA ILE A 647 37.04 -5.44 -27.29
C ILE A 647 36.30 -4.60 -26.21
N THR A 648 36.86 -3.41 -25.91
CA THR A 648 36.56 -2.09 -26.52
C THR A 648 35.15 -1.77 -27.06
N ILE A 649 34.51 -0.79 -26.39
CA ILE A 649 33.66 0.34 -26.88
C ILE A 649 32.26 0.05 -27.44
N GLY A 650 31.28 0.79 -26.87
CA GLY A 650 29.97 1.04 -27.47
C GLY A 650 29.08 1.99 -26.65
N LEU A 651 29.57 3.20 -26.34
CA LEU A 651 28.74 4.33 -25.96
C LEU A 651 27.88 4.74 -27.16
N LEU A 652 26.55 4.81 -27.00
CA LEU A 652 25.65 5.84 -27.57
C LEU A 652 24.18 5.54 -27.20
N THR A 653 23.50 6.63 -26.81
CA THR A 653 22.06 6.84 -26.47
C THR A 653 21.53 6.34 -25.14
#